data_AF-A0A1F4SED5-F1
#
_entry.id   AF-A0A1F4SED5-F1
#
_cell.length_a   1.000
_cell.length_b   1.000
_cell.length_c   1.000
_cell.angle_alpha   90.00
_cell.angle_beta   90.00
_cell.angle_gamma   90.00
#
_symmetry.space_group_name_H-M   'P 1'
#
loop_
_entity.id
_entity.type
_entity.pdbx_description
1 polymer ?
#
loop_
_entity_poly.entity_id
_entity_poly.type
_entity_poly.pdbx_seq_one_letter_code
_entity_poly.pdbx_strand_id
1 'polypeptide(L)'
;MKTQGVLQQIKQHLPPKGVTSVLLVVPPYRKLVLPNHGINYLGASLANPEFIGRVAGNSQIDKLKGAQPPRLHVRILDMRVAPKALDINRALDLFSPSVLAVTADSHSIGAAIGIAQQAARNANLRNTLKIVGGYFPSAEPYLALKGSTFDVAALGYGEETLAELVLARHFFGADFREALPLIPGTVYKKGNEIQNNGRRAFKVPLDDLPFPHTAKPLYLFDNFQEIDGLQRAFIVGNRGCSYGCNYCSGPAVTLRKVRQRSAANILHEIDILHQSGIRNVLFDEEDFLLRPQQELNLLLAGLKAIKERDSSFYWTIETRGDKLSVGSIMAMAGAGLRIMAFGVETLCEPLARELKNDRSLSIVTLQKRAKEAGAAGVVVAYNLMVGTPGYGWKEILANAIALVKQPPSFSAVGEYKAYPGSPFYNRLSKEERGMMENWQLQNKDPDNQYPIIDTQEMTASEIELARNELDILLFCLRKALENPRVVNEWEVLIFGILEAFRINAIYDLFLNSDTTYMPIKRKMSIDSLPYDILSFYQARLKGSRKFENEEGLTPFQTENMLRDYKLSLLSLSFRQEGVELLDHFLQTVTIEYGLRLSTLPLKSMRQFVSLILTLVYNASIIRKAPFTRIVIEDQAKVLEVCQSMPEQFEQEETVEKLGLLIKKDTNKLDVVGFLFELDDTTTTLRISASS
;
A
#
# COMPACT_ATOMS: atom_id res chain seq x y z
N MET A 1 -7.51 -4.43 31.82
CA MET A 1 -6.69 -4.85 32.98
C MET A 1 -6.30 -3.62 33.79
N LYS A 2 -6.46 -3.59 35.12
CA LYS A 2 -5.91 -2.52 35.99
C LYS A 2 -4.37 -2.66 36.09
N THR A 3 -3.64 -1.59 36.38
CA THR A 3 -2.16 -1.54 36.41
C THR A 3 -1.52 -2.66 37.26
N GLN A 4 -2.10 -3.01 38.41
CA GLN A 4 -1.60 -4.12 39.25
C GLN A 4 -1.66 -5.48 38.53
N GLY A 5 -2.70 -5.74 37.73
CA GLY A 5 -2.82 -6.97 36.95
C GLY A 5 -1.78 -7.07 35.83
N VAL A 6 -1.46 -5.94 35.18
CA VAL A 6 -0.42 -5.86 34.15
C VAL A 6 0.95 -6.26 34.72
N LEU A 7 1.29 -5.73 35.91
CA LEU A 7 2.56 -6.03 36.58
C LEU A 7 2.63 -7.49 37.04
N GLN A 8 1.52 -8.04 37.55
CA GLN A 8 1.46 -9.43 37.99
C GLN A 8 1.68 -10.39 36.82
N GLN A 9 1.11 -10.08 35.65
CA GLN A 9 1.34 -10.86 34.43
C GLN A 9 2.81 -10.83 34.02
N ILE A 10 3.45 -9.65 33.95
CA ILE A 10 4.90 -9.56 33.64
C ILE A 10 5.74 -10.40 34.60
N LYS A 11 5.40 -10.41 35.90
CA LYS A 11 6.12 -11.19 36.92
C LYS A 11 6.13 -12.69 36.65
N GLN A 12 5.12 -13.24 35.97
CA GLN A 12 5.06 -14.66 35.61
C GLN A 12 6.05 -15.05 34.51
N HIS A 13 6.55 -14.07 33.75
CA HIS A 13 7.43 -14.29 32.61
C HIS A 13 8.86 -13.79 32.86
N LEU A 14 9.23 -13.48 34.11
CA LEU A 14 10.58 -13.00 34.42
C LEU A 14 11.65 -14.07 34.14
N PRO A 15 12.84 -13.65 33.69
CA PRO A 15 13.92 -14.58 33.43
C PRO A 15 14.43 -15.22 34.73
N PRO A 16 14.81 -16.51 34.72
CA PRO A 16 15.53 -17.11 35.82
C PRO A 16 16.90 -16.43 36.03
N LYS A 17 17.38 -16.41 37.28
CA LYS A 17 18.68 -15.81 37.61
C LYS A 17 19.81 -16.48 36.83
N GLY A 18 20.68 -15.68 36.21
CA GLY A 18 21.85 -16.17 35.45
C GLY A 18 21.54 -16.65 34.02
N VAL A 19 20.28 -16.66 33.60
CA VAL A 19 19.90 -17.04 32.23
C VAL A 19 19.91 -15.80 31.33
N THR A 20 20.49 -15.92 30.14
CA THR A 20 20.46 -14.84 29.15
C THR A 20 19.02 -14.61 28.69
N SER A 21 18.52 -13.41 28.98
CA SER A 21 17.16 -12.99 28.69
C SER A 21 17.09 -12.13 27.43
N VAL A 22 16.16 -12.48 26.54
CA VAL A 22 15.89 -11.74 25.30
C VAL A 22 14.45 -11.23 25.34
N LEU A 23 14.29 -9.92 25.22
CA LEU A 23 12.99 -9.30 25.04
C LEU A 23 12.87 -8.79 23.59
N LEU A 24 11.99 -9.42 22.83
CA LEU A 24 11.58 -8.97 21.50
C LEU A 24 10.43 -7.97 21.68
N VAL A 25 10.52 -6.79 21.11
CA VAL A 25 9.50 -5.75 21.25
C VAL A 25 8.94 -5.37 19.89
N VAL A 26 7.61 -5.41 19.79
CA VAL A 26 6.87 -4.78 18.68
C VAL A 26 6.39 -3.42 19.19
N PRO A 27 6.88 -2.30 18.63
CA PRO A 27 6.41 -0.97 18.99
C PRO A 27 4.90 -0.82 18.71
N PRO A 28 4.24 0.16 19.35
CA PRO A 28 2.84 0.43 19.07
C PRO A 28 2.62 0.78 17.59
N TYR A 29 1.56 0.24 17.00
CA TYR A 29 1.18 0.47 15.61
C TYR A 29 -0.32 0.21 15.41
N ARG A 30 -0.97 0.96 14.51
CA ARG A 30 -2.45 1.05 14.38
C ARG A 30 -3.14 -0.08 13.59
N LYS A 31 -2.42 -1.01 12.95
CA LYS A 31 -3.09 -2.06 12.15
C LYS A 31 -3.73 -3.15 13.01
N LEU A 32 -4.82 -3.70 12.47
CA LEU A 32 -5.54 -4.90 12.90
C LEU A 32 -4.56 -5.90 13.53
N VAL A 33 -4.77 -6.21 14.81
CA VAL A 33 -3.70 -6.74 15.64
C VAL A 33 -3.64 -8.26 15.52
N LEU A 34 -2.91 -8.71 14.49
CA LEU A 34 -2.50 -10.09 14.31
C LEU A 34 -1.14 -10.38 14.96
N PRO A 35 -0.88 -11.62 15.39
CA PRO A 35 0.46 -12.04 15.80
C PRO A 35 1.48 -11.70 14.72
N ASN A 36 2.54 -10.96 15.06
CA ASN A 36 3.57 -10.58 14.10
C ASN A 36 4.37 -11.82 13.69
N HIS A 37 4.16 -12.29 12.46
CA HIS A 37 4.73 -13.55 11.97
C HIS A 37 6.27 -13.56 11.98
N GLY A 38 6.89 -12.45 11.59
CA GLY A 38 8.34 -12.29 11.64
C GLY A 38 8.91 -12.39 13.05
N ILE A 39 8.27 -11.74 14.02
CA ILE A 39 8.68 -11.81 15.44
C ILE A 39 8.44 -13.20 16.03
N ASN A 40 7.38 -13.91 15.62
CA ASN A 40 7.17 -15.29 16.05
C ASN A 40 8.25 -16.22 15.53
N TYR A 41 8.69 -16.09 14.28
CA TYR A 41 9.86 -16.82 13.79
C TYR A 41 11.13 -16.49 14.58
N LEU A 42 11.39 -15.21 14.87
CA LEU A 42 12.54 -14.83 15.70
C LEU A 42 12.46 -15.47 17.09
N GLY A 43 11.30 -15.40 17.74
CA GLY A 43 11.07 -15.97 19.06
C GLY A 43 11.23 -17.48 19.09
N ALA A 44 10.60 -18.19 18.13
CA ALA A 44 10.68 -19.64 18.00
C ALA A 44 12.11 -20.10 17.68
N SER A 45 12.80 -19.40 16.77
CA SER A 45 14.20 -19.71 16.41
C SER A 45 15.14 -19.57 17.61
N LEU A 46 15.00 -18.50 18.39
CA LEU A 46 15.80 -18.32 19.60
C LEU A 46 15.46 -19.31 20.72
N ALA A 47 14.22 -19.81 20.75
CA ALA A 47 13.79 -20.82 21.71
C ALA A 47 14.18 -22.25 21.30
N ASN A 48 14.67 -22.46 20.06
CA ASN A 48 15.03 -23.77 19.53
C ASN A 48 16.55 -24.03 19.68
N PRO A 49 16.97 -24.99 20.54
CA PRO A 49 18.39 -25.26 20.76
C PRO A 49 19.13 -25.80 19.52
N GLU A 50 18.45 -26.55 18.65
CA GLU A 50 19.03 -27.09 17.43
C GLU A 50 19.37 -25.96 16.45
N PHE A 51 18.45 -25.01 16.25
CA PHE A 51 18.68 -23.82 15.45
C PHE A 51 19.86 -23.00 16.00
N ILE A 52 19.88 -22.76 17.32
CA ILE A 52 20.98 -22.04 17.98
C ILE A 52 22.32 -22.76 17.77
N GLY A 53 22.35 -24.09 17.87
CA GLY A 53 23.56 -24.89 17.62
C GLY A 53 24.06 -24.78 16.18
N ARG A 54 23.15 -24.81 15.19
CA ARG A 54 23.49 -24.59 13.78
C ARG A 54 24.08 -23.20 13.55
N VAL A 55 23.48 -22.15 14.13
CA VAL A 55 24.00 -20.79 14.02
C VAL A 55 25.39 -20.67 14.67
N ALA A 56 25.58 -21.25 15.86
CA ALA A 56 26.86 -21.26 16.55
C ALA A 56 27.96 -21.96 15.74
N GLY A 57 27.66 -23.13 15.15
CA GLY A 57 28.57 -23.87 14.27
C GLY A 57 28.91 -23.12 12.97
N ASN A 58 27.98 -22.32 12.46
CA ASN A 58 28.15 -21.50 11.26
C ASN A 58 28.84 -20.14 11.51
N SER A 59 29.08 -19.78 12.77
CA SER A 59 29.67 -18.49 13.17
C SER A 59 31.13 -18.38 12.76
N GLN A 60 31.59 -17.15 12.52
CA GLN A 60 33.01 -16.86 12.32
C GLN A 60 33.76 -16.65 13.64
N ILE A 61 33.04 -16.52 14.76
CA ILE A 61 33.61 -16.29 16.08
C ILE A 61 34.01 -17.62 16.71
N ASP A 62 35.31 -17.81 16.96
CA ASP A 62 35.84 -19.09 17.45
C ASP A 62 35.24 -19.52 18.80
N LYS A 63 34.91 -18.56 19.67
CA LYS A 63 34.23 -18.84 20.95
C LYS A 63 32.81 -19.41 20.78
N LEU A 64 32.18 -19.18 19.63
CA LEU A 64 30.84 -19.69 19.33
C LEU A 64 30.89 -21.04 18.60
N LYS A 65 31.91 -21.27 17.76
CA LYS A 65 32.05 -22.52 17.01
C LYS A 65 32.13 -23.72 17.95
N GLY A 66 31.19 -24.66 17.81
CA GLY A 66 31.13 -25.87 18.62
C GLY A 66 30.69 -25.65 20.08
N ALA A 67 30.30 -24.42 20.45
CA ALA A 67 29.74 -24.15 21.77
C ALA A 67 28.36 -24.83 21.90
N GLN A 68 28.11 -25.43 23.06
CA GLN A 68 26.79 -25.98 23.37
C GLN A 68 25.75 -24.85 23.40
N PRO A 69 24.58 -25.03 22.76
CA PRO A 69 23.50 -24.04 22.78
C PRO A 69 23.13 -23.65 24.22
N PRO A 70 23.24 -22.37 24.60
CA PRO A 70 22.86 -21.95 25.93
C PRO A 70 21.34 -22.00 26.10
N ARG A 71 20.89 -22.16 27.35
CA ARG A 71 19.48 -21.92 27.68
C ARG A 71 19.19 -20.43 27.57
N LEU A 72 18.26 -20.06 26.68
CA LEU A 72 17.81 -18.69 26.49
C LEU A 72 16.40 -18.51 27.07
N HIS A 73 16.14 -17.35 27.69
CA HIS A 73 14.80 -16.97 28.13
C HIS A 73 14.25 -15.89 27.20
N VAL A 74 13.40 -16.31 26.26
CA VAL A 74 12.88 -15.44 25.19
C VAL A 74 11.43 -15.05 25.50
N ARG A 75 11.12 -13.75 25.43
CA ARG A 75 9.75 -13.25 25.52
C ARG A 75 9.48 -12.18 24.47
N ILE A 76 8.22 -12.07 24.06
CA ILE A 76 7.71 -11.06 23.14
C ILE A 76 6.82 -10.08 23.90
N LEU A 77 7.14 -8.80 23.84
CA LEU A 77 6.28 -7.71 24.24
C LEU A 77 5.71 -7.03 22.98
N ASP A 78 4.50 -7.41 22.62
CA ASP A 78 3.79 -6.77 21.52
C ASP A 78 2.92 -5.63 22.05
N MET A 79 3.35 -4.39 21.84
CA MET A 79 2.69 -3.22 22.40
C MET A 79 1.34 -2.91 21.71
N ARG A 80 1.02 -3.59 20.61
CA ARG A 80 -0.28 -3.45 19.91
C ARG A 80 -1.41 -4.18 20.64
N VAL A 81 -1.10 -5.29 21.32
CA VAL A 81 -2.05 -6.07 22.15
C VAL A 81 -1.85 -5.86 23.66
N ALA A 82 -0.80 -5.13 24.04
CA ALA A 82 -0.53 -4.84 25.44
C ALA A 82 -1.66 -4.00 26.06
N PRO A 83 -1.99 -4.19 27.35
CA PRO A 83 -2.96 -3.35 28.03
C PRO A 83 -2.56 -1.87 27.95
N LYS A 84 -3.52 -0.97 27.69
CA LYS A 84 -3.28 0.49 27.65
C LYS A 84 -2.60 1.06 28.91
N ALA A 85 -2.77 0.39 30.06
CA ALA A 85 -2.16 0.76 31.33
C ALA A 85 -0.69 0.30 31.47
N LEU A 86 -0.10 -0.35 30.45
CA LEU A 86 1.29 -0.78 30.45
C LEU A 86 2.23 0.44 30.45
N ASP A 87 3.04 0.55 31.50
CA ASP A 87 4.23 1.40 31.48
C ASP A 87 5.43 0.59 31.01
N ILE A 88 5.91 0.91 29.82
CA ILE A 88 7.06 0.26 29.20
C ILE A 88 8.35 0.42 30.02
N ASN A 89 8.56 1.56 30.70
CA ASN A 89 9.74 1.74 31.55
C ASN A 89 9.74 0.73 32.69
N ARG A 90 8.56 0.55 33.31
CA ARG A 90 8.40 -0.41 34.40
C ARG A 90 8.51 -1.85 33.92
N ALA A 91 7.99 -2.15 32.73
CA ALA A 91 8.12 -3.47 32.12
C ALA A 91 9.59 -3.82 31.83
N LEU A 92 10.34 -2.89 31.23
CA LEU A 92 11.76 -3.03 30.94
C LEU A 92 12.59 -3.19 32.23
N ASP A 93 12.27 -2.40 33.25
CA ASP A 93 12.93 -2.47 34.56
C ASP A 93 12.71 -3.83 35.24
N LEU A 94 11.46 -4.29 35.32
CA LEU A 94 11.14 -5.57 35.93
C LEU A 94 11.74 -6.76 35.15
N PHE A 95 11.65 -6.73 33.82
CA PHE A 95 12.15 -7.83 32.99
C PHE A 95 13.68 -7.87 32.93
N SER A 96 14.33 -6.69 32.98
CA SER A 96 15.79 -6.54 32.94
C SER A 96 16.48 -7.39 31.85
N PRO A 97 16.17 -7.16 30.55
CA PRO A 97 16.69 -8.00 29.48
C PRO A 97 18.20 -7.87 29.29
N SER A 98 18.88 -8.98 29.03
CA SER A 98 20.28 -8.99 28.55
C SER A 98 20.37 -8.48 27.10
N VAL A 99 19.35 -8.80 26.30
CA VAL A 99 19.19 -8.36 24.90
C VAL A 99 17.79 -7.77 24.73
N LEU A 100 17.74 -6.52 24.26
CA LEU A 100 16.52 -5.83 23.86
C LEU A 100 16.54 -5.71 22.32
N ALA A 101 15.67 -6.45 21.64
CA ALA A 101 15.55 -6.38 20.19
C ALA A 101 14.20 -5.81 19.80
N VAL A 102 14.21 -4.72 19.02
CA VAL A 102 13.00 -3.99 18.63
C VAL A 102 12.84 -4.07 17.13
N THR A 103 11.68 -4.53 16.65
CA THR A 103 11.36 -4.48 15.21
C THR A 103 10.88 -3.09 14.82
N ALA A 104 11.27 -2.61 13.64
CA ALA A 104 10.91 -1.30 13.15
C ALA A 104 10.65 -1.30 11.63
N ASP A 105 9.58 -0.64 11.24
CA ASP A 105 9.32 -0.19 9.87
C ASP A 105 9.29 1.35 9.83
N SER A 106 8.97 1.92 8.68
CA SER A 106 8.95 3.37 8.49
C SER A 106 7.94 4.11 9.37
N HIS A 107 6.89 3.45 9.86
CA HIS A 107 5.92 4.07 10.77
C HIS A 107 6.36 3.96 12.23
N SER A 108 7.09 2.91 12.58
CA SER A 108 7.38 2.56 13.97
C SER A 108 8.81 2.85 14.43
N ILE A 109 9.71 3.29 13.55
CA ILE A 109 11.12 3.57 13.91
C ILE A 109 11.26 4.63 15.01
N GLY A 110 10.51 5.74 14.99
CA GLY A 110 10.58 6.75 16.05
C GLY A 110 10.12 6.21 17.41
N ALA A 111 9.08 5.37 17.44
CA ALA A 111 8.66 4.64 18.64
C ALA A 111 9.73 3.64 19.12
N ALA A 112 10.36 2.90 18.20
CA ALA A 112 11.47 1.99 18.51
C ALA A 112 12.66 2.72 19.13
N ILE A 113 13.04 3.89 18.57
CA ILE A 113 14.07 4.76 19.14
C ILE A 113 13.67 5.23 20.54
N GLY A 114 12.40 5.59 20.75
CA GLY A 114 11.87 5.94 22.08
C GLY A 114 12.06 4.83 23.11
N ILE A 115 11.75 3.58 22.75
CA ILE A 115 11.93 2.40 23.61
C ILE A 115 13.41 2.18 23.95
N ALA A 116 14.30 2.29 22.96
CA ALA A 116 15.73 2.16 23.20
C ALA A 116 16.28 3.29 24.10
N GLN A 117 15.77 4.52 23.96
CA GLN A 117 16.17 5.67 24.79
C GLN A 117 15.73 5.48 26.24
N GLN A 118 14.52 4.98 26.45
CA GLN A 118 14.01 4.60 27.77
C GLN A 118 14.87 3.52 28.41
N ALA A 119 15.21 2.46 27.67
CA ALA A 119 16.12 1.42 28.14
C ALA A 119 17.49 2.01 28.53
N ALA A 120 18.06 2.90 27.72
CA ALA A 120 19.36 3.50 28.00
C ALA A 120 19.39 4.41 29.24
N ARG A 121 18.25 5.00 29.62
CA ARG A 121 18.10 5.79 30.86
C ARG A 121 17.96 4.93 32.11
N ASN A 122 17.56 3.66 31.97
CA ASN A 122 17.47 2.75 33.09
C ASN A 122 18.87 2.23 33.48
N ALA A 123 19.27 2.48 34.73
CA ALA A 123 20.55 2.04 35.27
C ALA A 123 20.76 0.52 35.18
N ASN A 124 19.69 -0.28 35.34
CA ASN A 124 19.73 -1.74 35.26
C ASN A 124 19.99 -2.26 33.84
N LEU A 125 19.80 -1.41 32.82
CA LEU A 125 19.88 -1.79 31.40
C LEU A 125 21.09 -1.18 30.67
N ARG A 126 22.04 -0.58 31.40
CA ARG A 126 23.25 0.01 30.80
C ARG A 126 24.07 -1.00 29.99
N ASN A 127 24.10 -2.25 30.44
CA ASN A 127 24.83 -3.36 29.80
C ASN A 127 23.94 -4.25 28.91
N THR A 128 22.71 -3.82 28.61
CA THR A 128 21.82 -4.51 27.67
C THR A 128 22.29 -4.24 26.24
N LEU A 129 22.39 -5.31 25.44
CA LEU A 129 22.60 -5.19 23.99
C LEU A 129 21.28 -4.75 23.35
N LYS A 130 21.26 -3.56 22.73
CA LYS A 130 20.07 -2.98 22.08
C LYS A 130 20.17 -3.13 20.57
N ILE A 131 19.22 -3.85 19.98
CA ILE A 131 19.19 -4.19 18.57
C ILE A 131 17.92 -3.61 17.95
N VAL A 132 18.04 -3.04 16.76
CA VAL A 132 16.89 -2.70 15.90
C VAL A 132 16.94 -3.52 14.62
N GLY A 133 15.81 -4.08 14.18
CA GLY A 133 15.70 -4.87 12.95
C GLY A 133 14.39 -4.61 12.22
N GLY A 134 14.20 -5.19 11.04
CA GLY A 134 13.01 -5.01 10.22
C GLY A 134 13.26 -4.18 8.96
N TYR A 135 12.20 -3.73 8.30
CA TYR A 135 12.27 -3.06 6.99
C TYR A 135 13.06 -1.75 7.05
N PHE A 136 12.81 -0.89 8.04
CA PHE A 136 13.48 0.41 8.09
C PHE A 136 14.99 0.29 8.35
N PRO A 137 15.45 -0.44 9.39
CA PRO A 137 16.89 -0.64 9.59
C PRO A 137 17.58 -1.38 8.43
N SER A 138 16.85 -2.19 7.68
CA SER A 138 17.40 -2.87 6.49
C SER A 138 17.56 -1.94 5.29
N ALA A 139 16.71 -0.91 5.18
CA ALA A 139 16.79 0.10 4.13
C ALA A 139 17.76 1.23 4.50
N GLU A 140 17.64 1.76 5.72
CA GLU A 140 18.36 2.94 6.21
C GLU A 140 19.06 2.67 7.56
N PRO A 141 20.03 1.73 7.60
CA PRO A 141 20.67 1.32 8.85
C PRO A 141 21.43 2.45 9.55
N TYR A 142 22.05 3.34 8.77
CA TYR A 142 22.77 4.48 9.32
C TYR A 142 21.81 5.45 10.02
N LEU A 143 20.65 5.76 9.43
CA LEU A 143 19.63 6.60 10.07
C LEU A 143 19.02 5.94 11.30
N ALA A 144 18.79 4.63 11.27
CA ALA A 144 18.29 3.89 12.43
C ALA A 144 19.25 3.94 13.64
N LEU A 145 20.56 4.04 13.39
CA LEU A 145 21.58 4.12 14.43
C LEU A 145 21.95 5.55 14.82
N LYS A 146 22.04 6.48 13.86
CA LYS A 146 22.48 7.84 14.11
C LYS A 146 21.52 8.54 15.09
N GLY A 147 22.06 9.05 16.19
CA GLY A 147 21.27 9.74 17.22
C GLY A 147 20.35 8.84 18.07
N SER A 148 20.27 7.53 17.78
CA SER A 148 19.56 6.57 18.63
C SER A 148 20.48 5.98 19.70
N THR A 149 19.95 5.19 20.62
CA THR A 149 20.72 4.46 21.65
C THR A 149 20.84 2.96 21.35
N PHE A 150 20.43 2.52 20.15
CA PHE A 150 20.69 1.18 19.65
C PHE A 150 22.20 0.97 19.44
N ASP A 151 22.67 -0.24 19.76
CA ASP A 151 24.05 -0.67 19.51
C ASP A 151 24.21 -1.22 18.09
N VAL A 152 23.17 -1.93 17.58
CA VAL A 152 23.21 -2.67 16.32
C VAL A 152 21.91 -2.53 15.53
N ALA A 153 22.03 -2.35 14.21
CA ALA A 153 20.98 -2.53 13.22
C ALA A 153 21.17 -3.89 12.53
N ALA A 154 20.23 -4.81 12.69
CA ALA A 154 20.22 -6.11 12.01
C ALA A 154 19.54 -5.99 10.64
N LEU A 155 20.22 -6.45 9.60
CA LEU A 155 19.80 -6.30 8.20
C LEU A 155 19.14 -7.59 7.67
N GLY A 156 18.04 -7.44 6.92
CA GLY A 156 17.38 -8.55 6.24
C GLY A 156 16.56 -9.43 7.19
N TYR A 157 16.43 -10.71 6.85
CA TYR A 157 15.84 -11.70 7.76
C TYR A 157 16.74 -11.90 8.98
N GLY A 158 16.13 -11.81 10.17
CA GLY A 158 16.86 -11.61 11.40
C GLY A 158 17.22 -12.87 12.18
N GLU A 159 16.72 -14.06 11.82
CA GLU A 159 16.83 -15.26 12.67
C GLU A 159 18.30 -15.62 12.98
N GLU A 160 19.13 -15.78 11.95
CA GLU A 160 20.54 -16.13 12.10
C GLU A 160 21.34 -14.98 12.74
N THR A 161 21.10 -13.75 12.28
CA THR A 161 21.82 -12.55 12.76
C THR A 161 21.52 -12.28 14.24
N LEU A 162 20.25 -12.35 14.65
CA LEU A 162 19.83 -12.14 16.02
C LEU A 162 20.34 -13.26 16.92
N ALA A 163 20.28 -14.52 16.49
CA ALA A 163 20.84 -15.63 17.25
C ALA A 163 22.33 -15.45 17.50
N GLU A 164 23.12 -15.07 16.50
CA GLU A 164 24.55 -14.83 16.67
C GLU A 164 24.84 -13.62 17.58
N LEU A 165 24.04 -12.55 17.51
CA LEU A 165 24.12 -11.41 18.44
C LEU A 165 23.78 -11.81 19.89
N VAL A 166 22.77 -12.66 20.09
CA VAL A 166 22.39 -13.18 21.41
C VAL A 166 23.49 -14.10 21.96
N LEU A 167 24.07 -14.95 21.13
CA LEU A 167 25.21 -15.79 21.49
C LEU A 167 26.43 -14.95 21.85
N ALA A 168 26.75 -13.92 21.08
CA ALA A 168 27.80 -12.97 21.41
C ALA A 168 27.55 -12.32 22.79
N ARG A 169 26.31 -11.87 23.06
CA ARG A 169 25.96 -11.32 24.38
C ARG A 169 26.08 -12.33 25.52
N HIS A 170 25.74 -13.60 25.27
CA HIS A 170 25.86 -14.68 26.24
C HIS A 170 27.32 -14.97 26.59
N PHE A 171 28.15 -15.25 25.57
CA PHE A 171 29.51 -15.74 25.77
C PHE A 171 30.52 -14.64 26.11
N PHE A 172 30.33 -13.40 25.66
CA PHE A 172 31.23 -12.27 25.93
C PHE A 172 30.75 -11.38 27.08
N GLY A 173 29.53 -11.57 27.59
CA GLY A 173 29.04 -10.77 28.70
C GLY A 173 28.94 -9.28 28.31
N ALA A 174 29.52 -8.40 29.14
CA ALA A 174 29.56 -6.95 28.87
C ALA A 174 30.46 -6.58 27.68
N ASP A 175 31.40 -7.45 27.32
CA ASP A 175 32.39 -7.26 26.25
C ASP A 175 31.88 -7.73 24.88
N PHE A 176 30.55 -7.92 24.73
CA PHE A 176 29.92 -8.33 23.47
C PHE A 176 30.28 -7.46 22.27
N ARG A 177 30.73 -6.22 22.50
CA ARG A 177 31.18 -5.28 21.46
C ARG A 177 32.41 -5.78 20.71
N GLU A 178 33.25 -6.61 21.34
CA GLU A 178 34.42 -7.23 20.71
C GLU A 178 34.05 -8.23 19.62
N ALA A 179 32.88 -8.86 19.74
CA ALA A 179 32.38 -9.83 18.77
C ALA A 179 31.71 -9.18 17.56
N LEU A 180 31.17 -7.95 17.70
CA LEU A 180 30.39 -7.28 16.66
C LEU A 180 31.08 -7.19 15.28
N PRO A 181 32.40 -6.91 15.15
CA PRO A 181 33.06 -6.86 13.84
C PRO A 181 32.99 -8.18 13.05
N LEU A 182 32.73 -9.32 13.70
CA LEU A 182 32.73 -10.65 13.09
C LEU A 182 31.32 -11.18 12.77
N ILE A 183 30.27 -10.41 13.09
CA ILE A 183 28.88 -10.84 12.88
C ILE A 183 28.38 -10.25 11.56
N PRO A 184 28.17 -11.05 10.50
CA PRO A 184 27.65 -10.54 9.24
C PRO A 184 26.17 -10.17 9.36
N GLY A 185 25.69 -9.29 8.49
CA GLY A 185 24.29 -8.84 8.49
C GLY A 185 24.00 -7.75 9.51
N THR A 186 25.03 -7.05 9.99
CA THR A 186 24.89 -5.99 11.01
C THR A 186 25.55 -4.69 10.58
N VAL A 187 24.90 -3.58 10.93
CA VAL A 187 25.53 -2.28 11.07
C VAL A 187 25.58 -1.96 12.56
N TYR A 188 26.70 -1.48 13.10
CA TYR A 188 26.86 -1.32 14.55
C TYR A 188 27.65 -0.06 14.91
N LYS A 189 27.50 0.39 16.16
CA LYS A 189 28.27 1.51 16.69
C LYS A 189 29.60 1.06 17.28
N LYS A 190 30.68 1.74 16.89
CA LYS A 190 32.01 1.63 17.49
C LYS A 190 32.45 3.02 17.95
N GLY A 191 32.23 3.32 19.22
CA GLY A 191 32.40 4.69 19.73
C GLY A 191 31.46 5.66 19.01
N ASN A 192 32.01 6.68 18.36
CA ASN A 192 31.25 7.66 17.59
C ASN A 192 31.05 7.26 16.11
N GLU A 193 31.63 6.15 15.67
CA GLU A 193 31.55 5.68 14.30
C GLU A 193 30.47 4.60 14.13
N ILE A 194 29.94 4.51 12.91
CA ILE A 194 29.04 3.45 12.50
C ILE A 194 29.76 2.56 11.49
N GLN A 195 29.85 1.28 11.79
CA GLN A 195 30.56 0.26 11.02
C GLN A 195 29.56 -0.69 10.38
N ASN A 196 29.85 -1.19 9.18
CA ASN A 196 28.93 -2.02 8.39
C ASN A 196 29.62 -3.32 7.97
N ASN A 197 29.13 -4.46 8.49
CA ASN A 197 29.66 -5.79 8.16
C ASN A 197 29.04 -6.39 6.89
N GLY A 198 28.28 -5.58 6.15
CA GLY A 198 27.55 -6.02 4.96
C GLY A 198 26.37 -6.94 5.29
N ARG A 199 25.71 -7.43 4.25
CA ARG A 199 24.57 -8.33 4.37
C ARG A 199 25.02 -9.78 4.56
N ARG A 200 24.27 -10.53 5.36
CA ARG A 200 24.53 -11.95 5.63
C ARG A 200 24.04 -12.82 4.47
N ALA A 201 24.81 -13.86 4.13
CA ALA A 201 24.33 -14.98 3.33
C ALA A 201 23.57 -15.97 4.23
N PHE A 202 22.44 -16.47 3.75
CA PHE A 202 21.64 -17.45 4.49
C PHE A 202 22.34 -18.80 4.52
N LYS A 203 22.67 -19.29 5.71
CA LYS A 203 23.33 -20.59 5.89
C LYS A 203 22.37 -21.66 6.42
N VAL A 204 21.27 -21.25 7.03
CA VAL A 204 20.24 -22.17 7.55
C VAL A 204 19.10 -22.29 6.53
N PRO A 205 18.78 -23.49 6.00
CA PRO A 205 17.61 -23.73 5.16
C PRO A 205 16.31 -23.27 5.84
N LEU A 206 15.28 -22.91 5.05
CA LEU A 206 14.00 -22.50 5.65
C LEU A 206 13.28 -23.66 6.35
N ASP A 207 13.42 -24.89 5.84
CA ASP A 207 12.84 -26.08 6.44
C ASP A 207 13.38 -26.38 7.84
N ASP A 208 14.58 -25.88 8.15
CA ASP A 208 15.25 -26.03 9.45
C ASP A 208 14.79 -24.97 10.47
N LEU A 209 13.98 -23.98 10.06
CA LEU A 209 13.41 -23.01 10.99
C LEU A 209 12.23 -23.65 11.75
N PRO A 210 12.12 -23.45 13.07
CA PRO A 210 11.00 -23.98 13.82
C PRO A 210 9.69 -23.31 13.40
N PHE A 211 8.60 -24.08 13.46
CA PHE A 211 7.27 -23.53 13.23
C PHE A 211 6.92 -22.50 14.32
N PRO A 212 6.50 -21.29 13.97
CA PRO A 212 6.32 -20.22 14.95
C PRO A 212 5.30 -20.53 16.06
N HIS A 213 4.30 -21.36 15.77
CA HIS A 213 3.22 -21.68 16.70
C HIS A 213 3.58 -22.75 17.74
N THR A 214 4.69 -23.48 17.58
CA THR A 214 5.12 -24.53 18.53
C THR A 214 5.87 -23.96 19.72
N ALA A 215 6.42 -22.75 19.62
CA ALA A 215 7.11 -22.07 20.70
C ALA A 215 6.11 -21.27 21.55
N LYS A 216 5.50 -21.89 22.56
CA LYS A 216 4.61 -21.21 23.51
C LYS A 216 4.90 -21.59 24.97
N PRO A 217 4.69 -20.66 25.93
CA PRO A 217 4.32 -19.26 25.74
C PRO A 217 5.54 -18.35 25.47
N LEU A 218 5.46 -17.53 24.41
CA LEU A 218 6.45 -16.48 24.11
C LEU A 218 5.95 -15.08 24.50
N TYR A 219 4.67 -14.78 24.30
CA TYR A 219 4.11 -13.46 24.55
C TYR A 219 3.96 -13.16 26.04
N LEU A 220 4.31 -11.92 26.44
CA LEU A 220 3.97 -11.39 27.76
C LEU A 220 2.46 -11.12 27.88
N PHE A 221 1.85 -10.68 26.79
CA PHE A 221 0.42 -10.43 26.65
C PHE A 221 -0.05 -11.08 25.35
N ASP A 222 -0.89 -12.10 25.47
CA ASP A 222 -1.43 -12.88 24.34
C ASP A 222 -2.90 -12.49 24.11
N ASN A 223 -3.17 -11.18 23.99
CA ASN A 223 -4.52 -10.62 23.85
C ASN A 223 -4.89 -10.39 22.38
N PHE A 224 -4.47 -11.28 21.48
CA PHE A 224 -4.90 -11.19 20.09
C PHE A 224 -6.40 -11.47 20.04
N GLN A 225 -7.16 -10.54 19.46
CA GLN A 225 -8.58 -10.77 19.22
C GLN A 225 -8.74 -11.83 18.14
N GLU A 226 -9.74 -12.70 18.28
CA GLU A 226 -10.14 -13.58 17.18
C GLU A 226 -10.63 -12.72 16.02
N ILE A 227 -10.04 -12.88 14.84
CA ILE A 227 -10.57 -12.26 13.62
C ILE A 227 -11.81 -13.06 13.20
N ASP A 228 -12.96 -12.39 13.14
CA ASP A 228 -14.22 -12.92 12.60
C ASP A 228 -14.73 -14.22 13.28
N GLY A 229 -14.34 -14.50 14.54
CA GLY A 229 -14.64 -15.78 15.19
C GLY A 229 -14.03 -17.01 14.48
N LEU A 230 -13.08 -16.78 13.57
CA LEU A 230 -12.39 -17.81 12.81
C LEU A 230 -11.01 -18.08 13.42
N GLN A 231 -10.76 -19.34 13.77
CA GLN A 231 -9.42 -19.82 14.05
C GLN A 231 -8.61 -19.89 12.74
N ARG A 232 -7.98 -18.76 12.36
CA ARG A 232 -7.09 -18.64 11.20
C ARG A 232 -5.63 -18.71 11.63
N ALA A 233 -4.82 -19.50 10.93
CA ALA A 233 -3.37 -19.50 11.09
C ALA A 233 -2.68 -18.87 9.87
N PHE A 234 -1.56 -18.21 10.14
CA PHE A 234 -0.66 -17.67 9.12
C PHE A 234 0.50 -18.64 8.96
N ILE A 235 0.87 -18.93 7.72
CA ILE A 235 2.04 -19.72 7.36
C ILE A 235 2.80 -19.03 6.24
N VAL A 236 4.09 -19.32 6.10
CA VAL A 236 4.93 -18.78 5.03
C VAL A 236 5.46 -19.96 4.21
N GLY A 237 5.16 -20.03 2.93
CA GLY A 237 5.67 -21.09 2.04
C GLY A 237 7.03 -20.75 1.42
N ASN A 238 7.20 -19.50 1.02
CA ASN A 238 8.41 -18.91 0.49
C ASN A 238 8.68 -17.55 1.15
N ARG A 239 9.93 -17.09 1.05
CA ARG A 239 10.37 -15.80 1.57
C ARG A 239 11.09 -15.06 0.47
N GLY A 240 10.67 -13.83 0.25
CA GLY A 240 11.26 -12.92 -0.70
C GLY A 240 10.58 -12.96 -2.07
N CYS A 241 10.87 -11.94 -2.88
CA CYS A 241 10.19 -11.71 -4.14
C CYS A 241 11.17 -11.26 -5.20
N SER A 242 11.21 -11.93 -6.36
CA SER A 242 12.13 -11.61 -7.46
C SER A 242 11.70 -10.40 -8.29
N TYR A 243 10.50 -9.86 -8.09
CA TYR A 243 9.99 -8.73 -8.85
C TYR A 243 10.69 -7.40 -8.53
N GLY A 244 10.64 -6.48 -9.49
CA GLY A 244 11.33 -5.19 -9.45
C GLY A 244 10.42 -3.97 -9.33
N CYS A 245 9.28 -4.10 -8.65
CA CYS A 245 8.26 -3.04 -8.56
C CYS A 245 8.84 -1.73 -7.98
N ASN A 246 8.49 -0.60 -8.60
CA ASN A 246 9.07 0.72 -8.30
C ASN A 246 8.62 1.31 -6.96
N TYR A 247 7.45 0.91 -6.47
CA TYR A 247 6.88 1.36 -5.19
C TYR A 247 7.30 0.49 -3.99
N CYS A 248 7.86 -0.70 -4.23
CA CYS A 248 8.05 -1.70 -3.18
C CYS A 248 9.39 -1.52 -2.45
N SER A 249 9.35 -1.46 -1.12
CA SER A 249 10.53 -1.49 -0.24
C SER A 249 10.96 -2.91 0.17
N GLY A 250 10.18 -3.94 -0.22
CA GLY A 250 10.48 -5.36 -0.02
C GLY A 250 11.94 -5.75 -0.28
N PRO A 251 12.53 -5.35 -1.42
CA PRO A 251 13.92 -5.64 -1.76
C PRO A 251 14.96 -5.20 -0.72
N ALA A 252 14.66 -4.23 0.14
CA ALA A 252 15.56 -3.81 1.22
C ALA A 252 15.83 -4.95 2.23
N VAL A 253 14.89 -5.88 2.39
CA VAL A 253 15.03 -7.07 3.25
C VAL A 253 15.38 -8.30 2.40
N THR A 254 14.63 -8.52 1.32
CA THR A 254 14.63 -9.78 0.57
C THR A 254 15.78 -9.90 -0.43
N LEU A 255 16.39 -8.77 -0.82
CA LEU A 255 17.42 -8.67 -1.87
C LEU A 255 16.99 -9.28 -3.21
N ARG A 256 15.68 -9.33 -3.47
CA ARG A 256 15.08 -9.98 -4.62
C ARG A 256 15.43 -11.48 -4.75
N LYS A 257 15.78 -12.12 -3.65
CA LYS A 257 16.07 -13.56 -3.60
C LYS A 257 14.87 -14.27 -3.01
N VAL A 258 14.38 -15.27 -3.73
CA VAL A 258 13.33 -16.16 -3.26
C VAL A 258 13.98 -17.38 -2.60
N ARG A 259 13.55 -17.69 -1.39
CA ARG A 259 13.88 -18.92 -0.66
C ARG A 259 12.58 -19.66 -0.39
N GLN A 260 12.55 -20.96 -0.54
CA GLN A 260 11.32 -21.74 -0.37
C GLN A 260 11.49 -22.80 0.70
N ARG A 261 10.38 -23.16 1.30
CA ARG A 261 10.23 -24.41 2.05
C ARG A 261 9.80 -25.52 1.12
N SER A 262 10.14 -26.76 1.46
CA SER A 262 9.59 -27.92 0.75
C SER A 262 8.10 -28.07 1.00
N ALA A 263 7.37 -28.62 0.03
CA ALA A 263 5.96 -28.95 0.19
C ALA A 263 5.72 -29.84 1.41
N ALA A 264 6.60 -30.81 1.67
CA ALA A 264 6.52 -31.69 2.83
C ALA A 264 6.59 -30.91 4.15
N ASN A 265 7.52 -29.96 4.26
CA ASN A 265 7.66 -29.13 5.46
C ASN A 265 6.43 -28.23 5.70
N ILE A 266 5.86 -27.66 4.63
CA ILE A 266 4.63 -26.86 4.71
C ILE A 266 3.43 -27.72 5.12
N LEU A 267 3.24 -28.89 4.50
CA LEU A 267 2.13 -29.79 4.80
C LEU A 267 2.20 -30.31 6.24
N HIS A 268 3.42 -30.59 6.75
CA HIS A 268 3.61 -30.98 8.15
C HIS A 268 3.15 -29.88 9.12
N GLU A 269 3.48 -28.62 8.81
CA GLU A 269 3.01 -27.48 9.59
C GLU A 269 1.47 -27.38 9.58
N ILE A 270 0.85 -27.54 8.41
CA ILE A 270 -0.61 -27.50 8.26
C ILE A 270 -1.27 -28.66 9.01
N ASP A 271 -0.71 -29.86 8.99
CA ASP A 271 -1.25 -31.00 9.74
C ASP A 271 -1.24 -30.75 11.25
N ILE A 272 -0.17 -30.14 11.80
CA ILE A 272 -0.11 -29.75 13.22
C ILE A 272 -1.21 -28.73 13.54
N LEU A 273 -1.35 -27.69 12.70
CA LEU A 273 -2.40 -26.68 12.87
C LEU A 273 -3.80 -27.30 12.77
N HIS A 274 -4.00 -28.21 11.82
CA HIS A 274 -5.26 -28.94 11.63
C HIS A 274 -5.62 -29.79 12.85
N GLN A 275 -4.65 -30.50 13.43
CA GLN A 275 -4.84 -31.25 14.68
C GLN A 275 -5.21 -30.34 15.86
N SER A 276 -4.76 -29.08 15.87
CA SER A 276 -5.12 -28.09 16.89
C SER A 276 -6.49 -27.42 16.69
N GLY A 277 -7.25 -27.77 15.64
CA GLY A 277 -8.57 -27.21 15.35
C GLY A 277 -8.60 -26.13 14.27
N ILE A 278 -7.44 -25.68 13.76
CA ILE A 278 -7.38 -24.69 12.67
C ILE A 278 -7.91 -25.30 11.38
N ARG A 279 -8.80 -24.58 10.69
CA ARG A 279 -9.34 -24.96 9.37
C ARG A 279 -9.11 -23.93 8.28
N ASN A 280 -8.65 -22.74 8.65
CA ASN A 280 -8.38 -21.65 7.74
C ASN A 280 -6.89 -21.29 7.80
N VAL A 281 -6.20 -21.44 6.67
CA VAL A 281 -4.77 -21.13 6.55
C VAL A 281 -4.55 -19.99 5.55
N LEU A 282 -3.84 -18.95 5.97
CA LEU A 282 -3.40 -17.87 5.10
C LEU A 282 -1.90 -18.02 4.81
N PHE A 283 -1.53 -18.08 3.53
CA PHE A 283 -0.14 -18.00 3.11
C PHE A 283 0.29 -16.52 3.08
N ASP A 284 1.11 -16.13 4.05
CA ASP A 284 1.60 -14.76 4.29
C ASP A 284 2.97 -14.56 3.65
N GLU A 285 3.01 -14.59 2.33
CA GLU A 285 4.24 -14.48 1.54
C GLU A 285 4.10 -13.47 0.41
N GLU A 286 5.21 -12.97 -0.13
CA GLU A 286 5.16 -11.86 -1.09
C GLU A 286 4.49 -12.22 -2.42
N ASP A 287 4.59 -13.48 -2.85
CA ASP A 287 3.79 -14.05 -3.95
C ASP A 287 3.79 -15.58 -3.89
N PHE A 288 2.60 -16.18 -3.79
CA PHE A 288 2.43 -17.63 -3.70
C PHE A 288 2.97 -18.41 -4.91
N LEU A 289 2.96 -17.82 -6.10
CA LEU A 289 3.40 -18.50 -7.33
C LEU A 289 4.91 -18.49 -7.52
N LEU A 290 5.67 -17.78 -6.67
CA LEU A 290 7.14 -17.79 -6.71
C LEU A 290 7.71 -19.06 -6.08
N ARG A 291 7.37 -20.22 -6.66
CA ARG A 291 7.95 -21.53 -6.32
C ARG A 291 8.08 -22.43 -7.55
N PRO A 292 9.05 -23.37 -7.55
CA PRO A 292 9.20 -24.36 -8.61
C PRO A 292 7.89 -25.08 -8.84
N GLN A 293 7.55 -25.32 -10.11
CA GLN A 293 6.31 -25.99 -10.48
C GLN A 293 6.17 -27.36 -9.81
N GLN A 294 7.27 -28.08 -9.62
CA GLN A 294 7.27 -29.37 -8.94
C GLN A 294 6.84 -29.25 -7.47
N GLU A 295 7.39 -28.30 -6.72
CA GLU A 295 7.00 -28.03 -5.33
C GLU A 295 5.56 -27.53 -5.23
N LEU A 296 5.12 -26.69 -6.16
CA LEU A 296 3.72 -26.27 -6.23
C LEU A 296 2.79 -27.47 -6.42
N ASN A 297 3.10 -28.37 -7.35
CA ASN A 297 2.27 -29.55 -7.61
C ASN A 297 2.19 -30.47 -6.38
N LEU A 298 3.31 -30.69 -5.68
CA LEU A 298 3.35 -31.49 -4.45
C LEU A 298 2.52 -30.84 -3.34
N LEU A 299 2.66 -29.52 -3.14
CA LEU A 299 1.89 -28.78 -2.15
C LEU A 299 0.39 -28.85 -2.45
N LEU A 300 -0.02 -28.62 -3.70
CA LEU A 300 -1.42 -28.67 -4.10
C LEU A 300 -2.02 -30.07 -3.94
N ALA A 301 -1.25 -31.13 -4.23
CA ALA A 301 -1.69 -32.50 -4.00
C ALA A 301 -1.94 -32.79 -2.51
N GLY A 302 -1.04 -32.32 -1.62
CA GLY A 302 -1.21 -32.47 -0.18
C GLY A 302 -2.38 -31.65 0.38
N LEU A 303 -2.52 -30.38 -0.04
CA LEU A 303 -3.64 -29.53 0.34
C LEU A 303 -4.99 -30.14 -0.11
N LYS A 304 -5.02 -30.71 -1.30
CA LYS A 304 -6.19 -31.44 -1.81
C LYS A 304 -6.52 -32.66 -0.94
N ALA A 305 -5.54 -33.45 -0.54
CA ALA A 305 -5.77 -34.60 0.35
C ALA A 305 -6.34 -34.17 1.72
N ILE A 306 -5.86 -33.06 2.28
CA ILE A 306 -6.41 -32.49 3.53
C ILE A 306 -7.86 -32.04 3.32
N LYS A 307 -8.15 -31.36 2.20
CA LYS A 307 -9.50 -30.91 1.84
C LYS A 307 -10.49 -32.07 1.63
N GLU A 308 -10.06 -33.15 1.00
CA GLU A 308 -10.88 -34.36 0.78
C GLU A 308 -11.19 -35.07 2.10
N ARG A 309 -10.23 -35.06 3.04
CA ARG A 309 -10.41 -35.59 4.41
C ARG A 309 -11.30 -34.69 5.27
N ASP A 310 -11.26 -33.38 5.05
CA ASP A 310 -12.02 -32.39 5.81
C ASP A 310 -12.51 -31.24 4.93
N SER A 311 -13.79 -31.29 4.56
CA SER A 311 -14.40 -30.29 3.69
C SER A 311 -14.49 -28.90 4.32
N SER A 312 -14.26 -28.74 5.63
CA SER A 312 -14.19 -27.43 6.28
C SER A 312 -12.85 -26.73 6.09
N PHE A 313 -11.80 -27.47 5.72
CA PHE A 313 -10.49 -26.91 5.43
C PHE A 313 -10.53 -25.99 4.20
N TYR A 314 -9.89 -24.83 4.30
CA TYR A 314 -9.63 -23.95 3.17
C TYR A 314 -8.42 -23.06 3.43
N TRP A 315 -7.91 -22.47 2.36
CA TRP A 315 -6.76 -21.58 2.45
C TRP A 315 -6.90 -20.36 1.55
N THR A 316 -6.06 -19.36 1.79
CA THR A 316 -6.08 -18.07 1.10
C THR A 316 -4.67 -17.62 0.75
N ILE A 317 -4.52 -16.86 -0.34
CA ILE A 317 -3.22 -16.37 -0.82
C ILE A 317 -3.27 -14.93 -1.30
N GLU A 318 -2.10 -14.32 -1.38
CA GLU A 318 -1.84 -13.14 -2.20
C GLU A 318 -0.91 -13.50 -3.36
N THR A 319 -1.15 -12.93 -4.55
CA THR A 319 -0.33 -13.19 -5.74
C THR A 319 -0.51 -12.12 -6.81
N ARG A 320 0.35 -12.12 -7.83
CA ARG A 320 0.15 -11.39 -9.07
C ARG A 320 -0.88 -12.08 -9.98
N GLY A 321 -2.07 -11.49 -10.04
CA GLY A 321 -3.15 -11.98 -10.91
C GLY A 321 -2.79 -12.08 -12.40
N ASP A 322 -1.87 -11.23 -12.89
CA ASP A 322 -1.40 -11.25 -14.28
C ASP A 322 -0.50 -12.45 -14.63
N LYS A 323 0.00 -13.19 -13.63
CA LYS A 323 0.88 -14.35 -13.82
C LYS A 323 0.15 -15.70 -13.72
N LEU A 324 -1.16 -15.68 -13.47
CA LEU A 324 -1.95 -16.91 -13.35
C LEU A 324 -2.23 -17.57 -14.70
N SER A 325 -2.29 -18.89 -14.67
CA SER A 325 -2.83 -19.72 -15.75
C SER A 325 -4.18 -20.31 -15.34
N VAL A 326 -5.02 -20.71 -16.31
CA VAL A 326 -6.25 -21.46 -16.01
C VAL A 326 -5.94 -22.72 -15.20
N GLY A 327 -4.88 -23.44 -15.59
CA GLY A 327 -4.48 -24.69 -14.94
C GLY A 327 -4.13 -24.49 -13.47
N SER A 328 -3.36 -23.44 -13.14
CA SER A 328 -3.03 -23.13 -11.75
C SER A 328 -4.27 -22.71 -10.95
N ILE A 329 -5.18 -21.93 -11.53
CA ILE A 329 -6.44 -21.54 -10.89
C ILE A 329 -7.27 -22.78 -10.54
N MET A 330 -7.51 -23.67 -11.51
CA MET A 330 -8.33 -24.87 -11.31
C MET A 330 -7.69 -25.83 -10.30
N ALA A 331 -6.37 -26.00 -10.35
CA ALA A 331 -5.65 -26.85 -9.41
C ALA A 331 -5.73 -26.30 -7.97
N MET A 332 -5.56 -24.98 -7.79
CA MET A 332 -5.66 -24.34 -6.48
C MET A 332 -7.10 -24.40 -5.93
N ALA A 333 -8.10 -24.10 -6.76
CA ALA A 333 -9.51 -24.19 -6.38
C ALA A 333 -9.89 -25.61 -5.94
N GLY A 334 -9.49 -26.62 -6.73
CA GLY A 334 -9.69 -28.05 -6.39
C GLY A 334 -8.95 -28.51 -5.13
N ALA A 335 -7.89 -27.80 -4.74
CA ALA A 335 -7.15 -28.04 -3.50
C ALA A 335 -7.69 -27.24 -2.29
N GLY A 336 -8.84 -26.57 -2.43
CA GLY A 336 -9.50 -25.85 -1.34
C GLY A 336 -9.12 -24.37 -1.19
N LEU A 337 -8.51 -23.75 -2.21
CA LEU A 337 -8.32 -22.30 -2.22
C LEU A 337 -9.67 -21.60 -2.23
N ARG A 338 -9.88 -20.65 -1.31
CA ARG A 338 -11.14 -19.91 -1.20
C ARG A 338 -11.04 -18.44 -1.55
N ILE A 339 -9.92 -17.79 -1.21
CA ILE A 339 -9.72 -16.35 -1.45
C ILE A 339 -8.34 -16.12 -2.06
N MET A 340 -8.31 -15.31 -3.11
CA MET A 340 -7.10 -14.89 -3.80
C MET A 340 -7.08 -13.35 -3.88
N ALA A 341 -6.10 -12.73 -3.24
CA ALA A 341 -5.89 -11.28 -3.32
C ALA A 341 -4.85 -10.96 -4.39
N PHE A 342 -5.20 -10.06 -5.31
CA PHE A 342 -4.33 -9.57 -6.37
C PHE A 342 -3.71 -8.24 -5.96
N GLY A 343 -2.37 -8.19 -5.97
CA GLY A 343 -1.67 -6.91 -6.05
C GLY A 343 -1.88 -6.30 -7.43
N VAL A 344 -2.95 -5.54 -7.64
CA VAL A 344 -3.29 -4.90 -8.92
C VAL A 344 -2.62 -3.54 -9.02
N GLU A 345 -2.67 -2.77 -7.93
CA GLU A 345 -2.31 -1.35 -7.79
C GLU A 345 -3.18 -0.42 -8.63
N THR A 346 -3.28 -0.64 -9.94
CA THR A 346 -4.13 0.13 -10.85
C THR A 346 -4.53 -0.71 -12.07
N LEU A 347 -5.72 -0.47 -12.59
CA LEU A 347 -6.20 -1.05 -13.84
C LEU A 347 -5.84 -0.19 -15.07
N CYS A 348 -5.15 0.94 -14.88
CA CYS A 348 -4.52 1.66 -15.99
C CYS A 348 -3.26 0.92 -16.46
N GLU A 349 -3.36 0.16 -17.56
CA GLU A 349 -2.30 -0.76 -18.00
C GLU A 349 -0.91 -0.11 -18.21
N PRO A 350 -0.77 1.07 -18.85
CA PRO A 350 0.53 1.74 -18.97
C PRO A 350 1.17 2.04 -17.61
N LEU A 351 0.39 2.58 -16.68
CA LEU A 351 0.86 2.87 -15.33
C LEU A 351 1.16 1.58 -14.57
N ALA A 352 0.30 0.56 -14.64
CA ALA A 352 0.53 -0.73 -13.99
C ALA A 352 1.87 -1.38 -14.42
N ARG A 353 2.20 -1.30 -15.72
CA ARG A 353 3.49 -1.76 -16.27
C ARG A 353 4.67 -0.98 -15.70
N GLU A 354 4.53 0.35 -15.54
CA GLU A 354 5.55 1.17 -14.91
C GLU A 354 5.71 0.82 -13.42
N LEU A 355 4.61 0.81 -12.66
CA LEU A 355 4.63 0.53 -11.22
C LEU A 355 5.26 -0.82 -10.92
N LYS A 356 4.90 -1.85 -11.67
CA LYS A 356 5.44 -3.21 -11.50
C LYS A 356 6.76 -3.46 -12.22
N ASN A 357 7.26 -2.47 -12.98
CA ASN A 357 8.44 -2.57 -13.83
C ASN A 357 8.39 -3.82 -14.73
N ASP A 358 7.25 -4.03 -15.38
CA ASP A 358 6.94 -5.22 -16.16
C ASP A 358 6.19 -4.83 -17.44
N ARG A 359 6.92 -4.75 -18.56
CA ARG A 359 6.34 -4.39 -19.87
C ARG A 359 5.40 -5.46 -20.43
N SER A 360 5.47 -6.69 -19.93
CA SER A 360 4.62 -7.81 -20.38
C SER A 360 3.27 -7.89 -19.68
N LEU A 361 3.06 -7.09 -18.63
CA LEU A 361 1.80 -7.09 -17.87
C LEU A 361 0.63 -6.72 -18.79
N SER A 362 -0.48 -7.44 -18.62
CA SER A 362 -1.75 -7.21 -19.31
C SER A 362 -2.90 -7.20 -18.31
N ILE A 363 -3.59 -6.06 -18.23
CA ILE A 363 -4.79 -5.91 -17.39
C ILE A 363 -5.93 -6.75 -17.93
N VAL A 364 -6.06 -6.86 -19.26
CA VAL A 364 -7.03 -7.75 -19.91
C VAL A 364 -6.82 -9.20 -19.48
N THR A 365 -5.56 -9.65 -19.42
CA THR A 365 -5.24 -11.00 -18.94
C THR A 365 -5.61 -11.14 -17.47
N LEU A 366 -5.22 -10.19 -16.61
CA LEU A 366 -5.56 -10.20 -15.19
C LEU A 366 -7.07 -10.28 -14.94
N GLN A 367 -7.85 -9.46 -15.65
CA GLN A 367 -9.32 -9.47 -15.58
C GLN A 367 -9.89 -10.80 -16.06
N LYS A 368 -9.37 -11.37 -17.15
CA LYS A 368 -9.77 -12.71 -17.59
C LYS A 368 -9.49 -13.77 -16.51
N ARG A 369 -8.33 -13.74 -15.85
CA ARG A 369 -7.98 -14.66 -14.75
C ARG A 369 -8.87 -14.47 -13.53
N ALA A 370 -9.23 -13.23 -13.20
CA ALA A 370 -10.19 -12.96 -12.12
C ALA A 370 -11.55 -13.61 -12.40
N LYS A 371 -12.06 -13.51 -13.64
CA LYS A 371 -13.33 -14.13 -14.04
C LYS A 371 -13.27 -15.66 -13.98
N GLU A 372 -12.18 -16.25 -14.47
CA GLU A 372 -11.97 -17.71 -14.41
C GLU A 372 -11.87 -18.22 -12.98
N ALA A 373 -11.18 -17.48 -12.09
CA ALA A 373 -11.10 -17.82 -10.67
C ALA A 373 -12.48 -17.72 -9.99
N GLY A 374 -13.25 -16.67 -10.27
CA GLY A 374 -14.63 -16.54 -9.80
C GLY A 374 -15.52 -17.69 -10.27
N ALA A 375 -15.42 -18.10 -11.54
CA ALA A 375 -16.15 -19.24 -12.08
C ALA A 375 -15.74 -20.59 -11.43
N ALA A 376 -14.51 -20.69 -10.92
CA ALA A 376 -14.01 -21.84 -10.16
C ALA A 376 -14.41 -21.80 -8.66
N GLY A 377 -15.19 -20.80 -8.22
CA GLY A 377 -15.63 -20.66 -6.83
C GLY A 377 -14.62 -19.97 -5.91
N VAL A 378 -13.60 -19.31 -6.46
CA VAL A 378 -12.60 -18.55 -5.70
C VAL A 378 -13.02 -17.08 -5.62
N VAL A 379 -13.05 -16.54 -4.41
CA VAL A 379 -13.26 -15.10 -4.17
C VAL A 379 -12.01 -14.33 -4.59
N VAL A 380 -12.16 -13.35 -5.48
CA VAL A 380 -11.03 -12.53 -5.95
C VAL A 380 -11.11 -11.15 -5.32
N ALA A 381 -10.04 -10.78 -4.63
CA ALA A 381 -9.86 -9.47 -4.03
C ALA A 381 -8.83 -8.64 -4.84
N TYR A 382 -9.07 -7.35 -5.04
CA TYR A 382 -8.07 -6.44 -5.60
C TYR A 382 -7.48 -5.53 -4.52
N ASN A 383 -6.15 -5.46 -4.48
CA ASN A 383 -5.40 -4.46 -3.73
C ASN A 383 -5.01 -3.35 -4.72
N LEU A 384 -5.57 -2.15 -4.52
CA LEU A 384 -5.35 -0.96 -5.34
C LEU A 384 -4.57 0.10 -4.56
N MET A 385 -3.94 1.01 -5.30
CA MET A 385 -3.14 2.10 -4.78
C MET A 385 -3.44 3.39 -5.55
N VAL A 386 -3.31 4.55 -4.91
CA VAL A 386 -3.34 5.86 -5.58
C VAL A 386 -2.18 6.75 -5.14
N GLY A 387 -1.87 7.77 -5.94
CA GLY A 387 -0.86 8.77 -5.60
C GLY A 387 0.58 8.32 -5.80
N THR A 388 0.82 7.28 -6.60
CA THR A 388 2.18 6.97 -7.08
C THR A 388 2.62 8.01 -8.11
N PRO A 389 3.94 8.24 -8.30
CA PRO A 389 4.44 8.99 -9.45
C PRO A 389 3.83 8.45 -10.77
N GLY A 390 3.34 9.34 -11.63
CA GLY A 390 2.65 8.99 -12.87
C GLY A 390 1.15 8.68 -12.73
N TYR A 391 0.58 8.79 -11.53
CA TYR A 391 -0.85 8.53 -11.27
C TYR A 391 -1.60 9.86 -11.13
N GLY A 392 -2.27 10.30 -12.20
CA GLY A 392 -3.14 11.49 -12.20
C GLY A 392 -4.63 11.16 -12.32
N TRP A 393 -5.47 12.18 -12.50
CA TRP A 393 -6.91 12.01 -12.59
C TRP A 393 -7.36 11.20 -13.82
N LYS A 394 -6.61 11.26 -14.92
CA LYS A 394 -6.84 10.41 -16.11
C LYS A 394 -6.67 8.93 -15.80
N GLU A 395 -5.60 8.57 -15.09
CA GLU A 395 -5.34 7.19 -14.68
C GLU A 395 -6.37 6.73 -13.63
N ILE A 396 -6.85 7.62 -12.76
CA ILE A 396 -7.89 7.33 -11.76
C ILE A 396 -9.21 7.00 -12.47
N LEU A 397 -9.58 7.82 -13.46
CA LEU A 397 -10.77 7.57 -14.28
C LEU A 397 -10.66 6.23 -15.02
N ALA A 398 -9.53 5.97 -15.69
CA ALA A 398 -9.32 4.71 -16.40
C ALA A 398 -9.44 3.50 -15.46
N ASN A 399 -8.88 3.61 -14.26
CA ASN A 399 -9.01 2.60 -13.22
C ASN A 399 -10.48 2.41 -12.78
N ALA A 400 -11.20 3.49 -12.52
CA ALA A 400 -12.60 3.46 -12.11
C ALA A 400 -13.51 2.85 -13.17
N ILE A 401 -13.35 3.23 -14.45
CA ILE A 401 -14.09 2.65 -15.58
C ILE A 401 -13.84 1.14 -15.67
N ALA A 402 -12.59 0.69 -15.50
CA ALA A 402 -12.25 -0.72 -15.53
C ALA A 402 -12.86 -1.51 -14.36
N LEU A 403 -12.94 -0.91 -13.17
CA LEU A 403 -13.63 -1.49 -12.00
C LEU A 403 -15.13 -1.62 -12.23
N VAL A 404 -15.78 -0.61 -12.82
CA VAL A 404 -17.22 -0.65 -13.12
C VAL A 404 -17.52 -1.72 -14.16
N LYS A 405 -16.68 -1.84 -15.20
CA LYS A 405 -16.83 -2.87 -16.24
C LYS A 405 -16.69 -4.30 -15.70
N GLN A 406 -15.77 -4.50 -14.76
CA GLN A 406 -15.54 -5.81 -14.16
C GLN A 406 -15.14 -5.69 -12.68
N PRO A 407 -16.13 -5.56 -11.78
CA PRO A 407 -15.86 -5.43 -10.36
C PRO A 407 -15.29 -6.74 -9.79
N PRO A 408 -14.27 -6.68 -8.93
CA PRO A 408 -13.83 -7.85 -8.18
C PRO A 408 -14.85 -8.21 -7.08
N SER A 409 -14.72 -9.38 -6.46
CA SER A 409 -15.58 -9.77 -5.32
C SER A 409 -15.40 -8.84 -4.12
N PHE A 410 -14.17 -8.38 -3.91
CA PHE A 410 -13.79 -7.41 -2.89
C PHE A 410 -12.67 -6.53 -3.46
N SER A 411 -12.53 -5.30 -2.98
CA SER A 411 -11.33 -4.51 -3.24
C SER A 411 -11.07 -3.58 -2.06
N ALA A 412 -9.82 -3.19 -1.90
CA ALA A 412 -9.40 -2.09 -1.04
C ALA A 412 -8.48 -1.16 -1.83
N VAL A 413 -8.49 0.13 -1.48
CA VAL A 413 -7.60 1.15 -2.07
C VAL A 413 -6.80 1.82 -0.95
N GLY A 414 -5.48 1.89 -1.14
CA GLY A 414 -4.56 2.57 -0.24
C GLY A 414 -3.87 3.76 -0.89
N GLU A 415 -3.35 4.67 -0.08
CA GLU A 415 -2.41 5.69 -0.54
C GLU A 415 -1.01 5.09 -0.72
N TYR A 416 -0.33 5.52 -1.79
CA TYR A 416 1.09 5.29 -1.94
C TYR A 416 1.86 5.97 -0.81
N LYS A 417 2.77 5.22 -0.21
CA LYS A 417 3.69 5.71 0.81
C LYS A 417 5.11 5.54 0.31
N ALA A 418 5.85 6.64 0.27
CA ALA A 418 7.26 6.60 -0.11
C ALA A 418 8.07 5.97 1.02
N TYR A 419 8.32 4.66 0.88
CA TYR A 419 9.10 3.89 1.85
C TYR A 419 10.58 3.88 1.48
N PRO A 420 11.49 4.11 2.45
CA PRO A 420 12.92 3.93 2.24
C PRO A 420 13.26 2.55 1.67
N GLY A 421 14.23 2.53 0.75
CA GLY A 421 14.64 1.33 0.02
C GLY A 421 13.79 1.01 -1.22
N SER A 422 12.70 1.74 -1.49
CA SER A 422 11.96 1.61 -2.76
C SER A 422 12.59 2.47 -3.87
N PRO A 423 12.51 2.04 -5.16
CA PRO A 423 12.97 2.86 -6.28
C PRO A 423 12.34 4.26 -6.34
N PHE A 424 11.05 4.42 -6.05
CA PHE A 424 10.40 5.73 -6.03
C PHE A 424 10.87 6.62 -4.88
N TYR A 425 11.08 6.08 -3.68
CA TYR A 425 11.71 6.85 -2.60
C TYR A 425 13.11 7.36 -3.00
N ASN A 426 13.87 6.52 -3.71
CA ASN A 426 15.21 6.87 -4.21
C ASN A 426 15.21 7.90 -5.35
N ARG A 427 14.05 8.35 -5.84
CA ARG A 427 13.91 9.44 -6.82
C ARG A 427 13.50 10.78 -6.19
N LEU A 428 13.04 10.78 -4.94
CA LEU A 428 12.67 12.00 -4.22
C LEU A 428 13.85 12.98 -4.10
N SER A 429 13.57 14.27 -4.03
CA SER A 429 14.56 15.32 -3.76
C SER A 429 15.18 15.15 -2.37
N LYS A 430 16.31 15.82 -2.10
CA LYS A 430 16.96 15.78 -0.79
C LYS A 430 16.05 16.37 0.30
N GLU A 431 15.33 17.43 -0.02
CA GLU A 431 14.40 18.12 0.86
C GLU A 431 13.20 17.23 1.21
N GLU A 432 12.61 16.57 0.20
CA GLU A 432 11.50 15.63 0.38
C GLU A 432 11.90 14.45 1.26
N ARG A 433 13.06 13.82 0.99
CA ARG A 433 13.57 12.74 1.84
C ARG A 433 13.85 13.21 3.25
N GLY A 434 14.50 14.37 3.42
CA GLY A 434 14.79 14.93 4.74
C GLY A 434 13.52 15.19 5.56
N MET A 435 12.43 15.65 4.93
CA MET A 435 11.12 15.80 5.59
C MET A 435 10.60 14.44 6.09
N MET A 436 10.63 13.42 5.23
CA MET A 436 10.16 12.07 5.57
C MET A 436 10.99 11.44 6.69
N GLU A 437 12.31 11.48 6.56
CA GLU A 437 13.24 10.93 7.55
C GLU A 437 13.04 11.59 8.91
N ASN A 438 12.93 12.91 8.96
CA ASN A 438 12.66 13.64 10.20
C ASN A 438 11.34 13.22 10.83
N TRP A 439 10.26 13.12 10.03
CA TRP A 439 8.97 12.68 10.53
C TRP A 439 9.05 11.26 11.10
N GLN A 440 9.65 10.31 10.36
CA GLN A 440 9.77 8.91 10.77
C GLN A 440 10.53 8.75 12.09
N LEU A 441 11.66 9.47 12.24
CA LEU A 441 12.52 9.40 13.43
C LEU A 441 11.88 10.05 14.66
N GLN A 442 10.99 11.02 14.47
CA GLN A 442 10.31 11.74 15.55
C GLN A 442 8.94 11.12 15.90
N ASN A 443 8.31 10.41 14.97
CA ASN A 443 6.99 9.84 15.18
C ASN A 443 7.00 8.72 16.20
N LYS A 444 6.38 8.97 17.36
CA LYS A 444 6.18 7.98 18.43
C LYS A 444 4.72 7.59 18.61
N ASP A 445 3.83 8.33 17.97
CA ASP A 445 2.39 8.11 18.06
C ASP A 445 1.96 7.14 16.95
N PRO A 446 1.41 5.96 17.30
CA PRO A 446 0.87 5.04 16.31
C PRO A 446 -0.33 5.62 15.52
N ASP A 447 -0.99 6.64 16.05
CA ASP A 447 -2.19 7.24 15.44
C ASP A 447 -1.85 8.30 14.37
N ASN A 448 -0.60 8.77 14.34
CA ASN A 448 -0.16 9.71 13.32
C ASN A 448 -0.10 9.04 11.94
N GLN A 449 -0.76 9.67 10.97
CA GLN A 449 -0.73 9.23 9.59
C GLN A 449 0.64 9.48 8.97
N TYR A 450 1.11 8.49 8.22
CA TYR A 450 2.34 8.61 7.45
C TYR A 450 2.19 9.71 6.39
N PRO A 451 3.18 10.60 6.21
CA PRO A 451 3.02 11.73 5.31
C PRO A 451 2.78 11.28 3.87
N ILE A 452 1.81 11.91 3.23
CA ILE A 452 1.59 11.81 1.79
C ILE A 452 2.47 12.88 1.13
N ILE A 453 3.24 12.48 0.13
CA ILE A 453 4.10 13.40 -0.62
C ILE A 453 3.37 13.78 -1.91
N ASP A 454 3.38 15.07 -2.23
CA ASP A 454 2.93 15.54 -3.54
C ASP A 454 3.70 14.80 -4.65
N THR A 455 2.99 14.37 -5.67
CA THR A 455 3.59 13.94 -6.92
C THR A 455 3.63 15.10 -7.91
N GLN A 456 4.18 14.83 -9.09
CA GLN A 456 4.08 15.75 -10.20
C GLN A 456 2.62 15.95 -10.64
N GLU A 457 1.83 14.87 -10.56
CA GLU A 457 0.46 14.82 -11.03
C GLU A 457 -0.54 15.35 -10.00
N MET A 458 -0.31 15.10 -8.72
CA MET A 458 -1.31 15.32 -7.65
C MET A 458 -0.67 15.84 -6.35
N THR A 459 -1.36 16.74 -5.67
CA THR A 459 -1.09 17.13 -4.28
C THR A 459 -1.50 16.03 -3.30
N ALA A 460 -0.94 16.06 -2.10
CA ALA A 460 -1.34 15.19 -1.00
C ALA A 460 -2.87 15.19 -0.75
N SER A 461 -3.51 16.36 -0.82
CA SER A 461 -4.96 16.49 -0.64
C SER A 461 -5.76 15.92 -1.82
N GLU A 462 -5.28 16.08 -3.05
CA GLU A 462 -5.90 15.42 -4.22
C GLU A 462 -5.77 13.89 -4.13
N ILE A 463 -4.64 13.38 -3.66
CA ILE A 463 -4.42 11.94 -3.45
C ILE A 463 -5.39 11.39 -2.41
N GLU A 464 -5.56 12.08 -1.27
CA GLU A 464 -6.51 11.70 -0.23
C GLU A 464 -7.96 11.72 -0.77
N LEU A 465 -8.32 12.77 -1.53
CA LEU A 465 -9.63 12.86 -2.19
C LEU A 465 -9.85 11.67 -3.13
N ALA A 466 -8.90 11.39 -4.02
CA ALA A 466 -9.00 10.28 -4.96
C ALA A 466 -9.12 8.92 -4.26
N ARG A 467 -8.35 8.68 -3.18
CA ARG A 467 -8.50 7.46 -2.37
C ARG A 467 -9.92 7.35 -1.83
N ASN A 468 -10.44 8.42 -1.25
CA ASN A 468 -11.77 8.44 -0.64
C ASN A 468 -12.88 8.18 -1.67
N GLU A 469 -12.85 8.85 -2.82
CA GLU A 469 -13.86 8.65 -3.87
C GLU A 469 -13.78 7.24 -4.50
N LEU A 470 -12.57 6.69 -4.68
CA LEU A 470 -12.42 5.30 -5.12
C LEU A 470 -12.93 4.31 -4.07
N ASP A 471 -12.70 4.55 -2.78
CA ASP A 471 -13.21 3.68 -1.72
C ASP A 471 -14.75 3.67 -1.68
N ILE A 472 -15.38 4.83 -1.88
CA ILE A 472 -16.83 4.94 -2.06
C ILE A 472 -17.27 4.17 -3.31
N LEU A 473 -16.61 4.35 -4.45
CA LEU A 473 -16.91 3.60 -5.67
C LEU A 473 -16.87 2.08 -5.43
N LEU A 474 -15.82 1.59 -4.77
CA LEU A 474 -15.65 0.17 -4.44
C LEU A 474 -16.76 -0.35 -3.50
N PHE A 475 -17.16 0.46 -2.53
CA PHE A 475 -18.30 0.13 -1.67
C PHE A 475 -19.60 0.00 -2.47
N CYS A 476 -19.85 0.94 -3.39
CA CYS A 476 -21.06 0.96 -4.21
C CYS A 476 -21.10 -0.23 -5.17
N LEU A 477 -19.98 -0.55 -5.81
CA LEU A 477 -19.85 -1.73 -6.66
C LEU A 477 -20.13 -3.01 -5.87
N ARG A 478 -19.61 -3.14 -4.65
CA ARG A 478 -19.91 -4.28 -3.78
C ARG A 478 -21.40 -4.36 -3.44
N LYS A 479 -22.03 -3.25 -3.07
CA LYS A 479 -23.46 -3.22 -2.72
C LYS A 479 -24.35 -3.55 -3.91
N ALA A 480 -23.99 -3.07 -5.10
CA ALA A 480 -24.68 -3.43 -6.34
C ALA A 480 -24.58 -4.94 -6.63
N LEU A 481 -23.41 -5.56 -6.38
CA LEU A 481 -23.24 -7.01 -6.50
C LEU A 481 -24.03 -7.82 -5.45
N GLU A 482 -24.11 -7.32 -4.21
CA GLU A 482 -24.82 -7.97 -3.10
C GLU A 482 -26.35 -7.87 -3.23
N ASN A 483 -26.88 -6.76 -3.76
CA ASN A 483 -28.32 -6.52 -3.86
C ASN A 483 -28.75 -5.96 -5.22
N PRO A 484 -29.06 -6.85 -6.19
CA PRO A 484 -29.50 -6.46 -7.52
C PRO A 484 -30.78 -5.59 -7.58
N ARG A 485 -31.60 -5.57 -6.52
CA ARG A 485 -32.92 -4.90 -6.53
C ARG A 485 -32.85 -3.38 -6.36
N VAL A 486 -31.74 -2.87 -5.85
CA VAL A 486 -31.50 -1.42 -5.62
C VAL A 486 -30.38 -0.89 -6.53
N VAL A 487 -29.99 -1.65 -7.55
CA VAL A 487 -28.88 -1.33 -8.48
C VAL A 487 -29.05 0.06 -9.09
N ASN A 488 -30.27 0.44 -9.49
CA ASN A 488 -30.53 1.75 -10.08
C ASN A 488 -30.14 2.93 -9.16
N GLU A 489 -30.22 2.78 -7.83
CA GLU A 489 -29.81 3.82 -6.88
C GLU A 489 -28.29 3.92 -6.78
N TRP A 490 -27.59 2.79 -6.85
CA TRP A 490 -26.13 2.71 -6.85
C TRP A 490 -25.53 3.15 -8.19
N GLU A 491 -26.22 2.89 -9.30
CA GLU A 491 -25.80 3.30 -10.64
C GLU A 491 -25.66 4.82 -10.74
N VAL A 492 -26.65 5.59 -10.30
CA VAL A 492 -26.59 7.07 -10.32
C VAL A 492 -25.32 7.59 -9.64
N LEU A 493 -24.98 7.01 -8.49
CA LEU A 493 -23.81 7.39 -7.72
C LEU A 493 -22.50 6.96 -8.38
N ILE A 494 -22.44 5.73 -8.91
CA ILE A 494 -21.30 5.24 -9.69
C ILE A 494 -21.04 6.16 -10.87
N PHE A 495 -22.08 6.49 -11.65
CA PHE A 495 -22.00 7.43 -12.77
C PHE A 495 -21.48 8.78 -12.31
N GLY A 496 -21.98 9.29 -11.19
CA GLY A 496 -21.55 10.57 -10.68
C GLY A 496 -20.09 10.66 -10.24
N ILE A 497 -19.58 9.62 -9.58
CA ILE A 497 -18.16 9.53 -9.22
C ILE A 497 -17.30 9.47 -10.50
N LEU A 498 -17.73 8.72 -11.52
CA LEU A 498 -17.04 8.69 -12.81
C LEU A 498 -17.04 10.08 -13.48
N GLU A 499 -18.15 10.82 -13.45
CA GLU A 499 -18.20 12.19 -13.99
C GLU A 499 -17.28 13.14 -13.23
N ALA A 500 -17.22 13.05 -11.89
CA ALA A 500 -16.28 13.84 -11.10
C ALA A 500 -14.82 13.55 -11.51
N PHE A 501 -14.46 12.28 -11.70
CA PHE A 501 -13.15 11.90 -12.20
C PHE A 501 -12.90 12.37 -13.64
N ARG A 502 -13.90 12.32 -14.53
CA ARG A 502 -13.80 12.87 -15.90
C ARG A 502 -13.50 14.35 -15.87
N ILE A 503 -14.27 15.12 -15.10
CA ILE A 503 -14.09 16.56 -14.98
C ILE A 503 -12.68 16.88 -14.49
N ASN A 504 -12.21 16.21 -13.42
CA ASN A 504 -10.85 16.41 -12.91
C ASN A 504 -9.78 16.00 -13.94
N ALA A 505 -9.97 14.92 -14.69
CA ALA A 505 -9.05 14.49 -15.74
C ALA A 505 -8.98 15.51 -16.89
N ILE A 506 -10.10 16.15 -17.25
CA ILE A 506 -10.13 17.19 -18.25
C ILE A 506 -9.41 18.43 -17.73
N TYR A 507 -9.68 18.86 -16.49
CA TYR A 507 -8.94 19.97 -15.88
C TYR A 507 -7.43 19.73 -15.89
N ASP A 508 -7.01 18.53 -15.48
CA ASP A 508 -5.60 18.14 -15.48
C ASP A 508 -4.93 18.30 -16.83
N LEU A 509 -5.63 17.87 -17.88
CA LEU A 509 -5.13 17.95 -19.24
C LEU A 509 -4.82 19.40 -19.65
N PHE A 510 -5.70 20.34 -19.30
CA PHE A 510 -5.51 21.77 -19.56
C PHE A 510 -4.49 22.45 -18.63
N LEU A 511 -4.33 21.98 -17.40
CA LEU A 511 -3.38 22.58 -16.46
C LEU A 511 -1.92 22.17 -16.69
N ASN A 512 -1.71 21.04 -17.37
CA ASN A 512 -0.39 20.41 -17.56
C ASN A 512 0.13 20.50 -19.01
N SER A 513 -0.50 21.26 -19.90
CA SER A 513 -0.24 21.26 -21.35
C SER A 513 1.00 22.02 -21.86
N ASP A 514 1.86 22.54 -20.97
CA ASP A 514 3.12 23.19 -21.36
C ASP A 514 4.25 22.15 -21.49
N THR A 515 4.65 21.83 -22.72
CA THR A 515 5.70 20.84 -23.02
C THR A 515 7.12 21.37 -22.80
N THR A 516 7.30 22.68 -22.55
CA THR A 516 8.61 23.32 -22.39
C THR A 516 9.01 23.55 -20.94
N TYR A 517 8.08 23.40 -20.01
CA TYR A 517 8.32 23.61 -18.59
C TYR A 517 8.39 22.29 -17.81
N MET A 518 9.31 22.23 -16.85
CA MET A 518 9.22 21.22 -15.79
C MET A 518 7.84 21.37 -15.13
N PRO A 519 7.10 20.26 -14.98
CA PRO A 519 5.76 20.27 -14.41
C PRO A 519 5.82 20.90 -13.01
N ILE A 520 5.27 22.10 -12.90
CA ILE A 520 5.31 22.88 -11.67
C ILE A 520 4.42 22.14 -10.66
N LYS A 521 4.99 21.72 -9.53
CA LYS A 521 4.24 21.16 -8.40
C LYS A 521 2.96 21.95 -8.18
N ARG A 522 1.82 21.27 -8.20
CA ARG A 522 0.51 21.88 -7.96
C ARG A 522 0.52 22.48 -6.56
N LYS A 523 0.75 23.78 -6.46
CA LYS A 523 0.45 24.54 -5.24
C LYS A 523 -0.91 25.18 -5.43
N MET A 524 -1.91 24.40 -5.84
CA MET A 524 -3.28 24.89 -5.82
C MET A 524 -3.69 24.94 -4.35
N SER A 525 -3.90 26.15 -3.84
CA SER A 525 -4.69 26.26 -2.61
C SER A 525 -6.09 25.74 -2.96
N ILE A 526 -6.62 24.91 -2.08
CA ILE A 526 -7.90 24.21 -2.18
C ILE A 526 -9.10 25.20 -2.17
N ASP A 527 -8.83 26.50 -2.28
CA ASP A 527 -9.79 27.59 -2.11
C ASP A 527 -10.61 27.89 -3.38
N SER A 528 -10.25 27.28 -4.52
CA SER A 528 -10.95 27.45 -5.79
C SER A 528 -11.61 26.15 -6.28
N LEU A 529 -11.90 25.23 -5.37
CA LEU A 529 -12.91 24.23 -5.65
C LEU A 529 -14.26 24.93 -5.93
N PRO A 530 -15.14 24.32 -6.71
CA PRO A 530 -16.50 24.83 -6.90
C PRO A 530 -17.15 25.00 -5.54
N TYR A 531 -17.97 26.03 -5.35
CA TYR A 531 -18.69 26.25 -4.10
C TYR A 531 -19.41 24.97 -3.61
N ASP A 532 -19.84 24.12 -4.55
CA ASP A 532 -20.46 22.81 -4.31
C ASP A 532 -19.49 21.75 -3.73
N ILE A 533 -18.19 21.80 -4.08
CA ILE A 533 -17.16 20.88 -3.55
C ILE A 533 -16.52 21.45 -2.28
N LEU A 534 -16.43 22.78 -2.12
CA LEU A 534 -15.95 23.44 -0.89
C LEU A 534 -16.95 23.33 0.26
N SER A 535 -18.24 23.46 -0.01
CA SER A 535 -19.31 23.19 0.96
C SER A 535 -19.33 21.72 1.37
N PHE A 536 -19.13 20.80 0.41
CA PHE A 536 -18.91 19.37 0.64
C PHE A 536 -17.67 19.06 1.51
N TYR A 537 -16.53 19.68 1.21
CA TYR A 537 -15.28 19.55 1.97
C TYR A 537 -15.40 20.11 3.40
N GLN A 538 -16.05 21.26 3.57
CA GLN A 538 -16.26 21.89 4.88
C GLN A 538 -17.33 21.19 5.73
N ALA A 539 -18.34 20.55 5.12
CA ALA A 539 -19.29 19.68 5.81
C ALA A 539 -18.64 18.37 6.27
N ARG A 540 -17.75 17.80 5.45
CA ARG A 540 -16.95 16.59 5.72
C ARG A 540 -15.92 16.79 6.84
N LEU A 541 -15.21 17.93 6.86
CA LEU A 541 -14.23 18.26 7.93
C LEU A 541 -14.89 18.41 9.31
N LYS A 542 -16.18 18.72 9.37
CA LYS A 542 -16.96 18.84 10.61
C LYS A 542 -17.48 17.49 11.16
N GLY A 543 -17.13 16.35 10.54
CA GLY A 543 -17.83 15.07 10.73
C GLY A 543 -16.99 13.78 10.83
N SER A 544 -15.90 13.78 11.62
CA SER A 544 -15.40 12.64 12.42
C SER A 544 -14.35 11.64 11.86
N ARG A 545 -13.42 11.33 12.78
CA ARG A 545 -12.19 10.51 12.69
C ARG A 545 -12.38 8.98 12.62
N LYS A 546 -13.28 8.45 11.80
CA LYS A 546 -13.49 6.98 11.75
C LYS A 546 -13.74 6.46 10.34
N PHE A 547 -12.67 6.29 9.57
CA PHE A 547 -12.72 5.51 8.31
C PHE A 547 -11.57 4.49 8.21
N GLU A 548 -10.90 4.20 9.33
CA GLU A 548 -10.05 3.02 9.42
C GLU A 548 -10.87 1.90 10.04
N ASN A 549 -11.20 0.91 9.21
CA ASN A 549 -11.47 -0.49 9.52
C ASN A 549 -11.94 -0.79 10.96
N GLU A 550 -13.26 -0.93 11.14
CA GLU A 550 -13.92 -2.08 11.80
C GLU A 550 -15.42 -1.87 11.99
N GLU A 551 -15.97 -0.68 11.79
CA GLU A 551 -17.41 -0.48 11.65
C GLU A 551 -17.63 0.52 10.51
N GLY A 552 -18.02 0.02 9.33
CA GLY A 552 -18.45 0.87 8.23
C GLY A 552 -19.61 1.78 8.67
N LEU A 553 -19.80 2.89 7.96
CA LEU A 553 -21.00 3.73 8.10
C LEU A 553 -22.24 2.82 8.20
N THR A 554 -23.10 3.10 9.18
CA THR A 554 -24.37 2.39 9.24
C THR A 554 -25.16 2.66 7.95
N PRO A 555 -25.99 1.71 7.46
CA PRO A 555 -26.81 1.92 6.27
C PRO A 555 -27.57 3.25 6.26
N PHE A 556 -27.99 3.73 7.43
CA PHE A 556 -28.66 5.03 7.61
C PHE A 556 -27.73 6.24 7.41
N GLN A 557 -26.49 6.19 7.94
CA GLN A 557 -25.50 7.25 7.71
C GLN A 557 -25.07 7.30 6.26
N THR A 558 -24.91 6.13 5.64
CA THR A 558 -24.68 5.99 4.21
C THR A 558 -25.86 6.58 3.42
N GLU A 559 -27.09 6.18 3.69
CA GLU A 559 -28.28 6.67 2.96
C GLU A 559 -28.42 8.21 3.00
N ASN A 560 -28.17 8.84 4.16
CA ASN A 560 -28.19 10.30 4.25
C ASN A 560 -27.06 10.95 3.45
N MET A 561 -25.85 10.40 3.50
CA MET A 561 -24.72 10.89 2.68
C MET A 561 -24.98 10.70 1.17
N LEU A 562 -25.69 9.64 0.79
CA LEU A 562 -26.03 9.34 -0.60
C LEU A 562 -27.10 10.27 -1.18
N ARG A 563 -28.03 10.76 -0.34
CA ARG A 563 -29.05 11.73 -0.75
C ARG A 563 -28.45 13.07 -1.15
N ASP A 564 -27.40 13.52 -0.46
CA ASP A 564 -26.69 14.78 -0.78
C ASP A 564 -25.93 14.68 -2.11
N TYR A 565 -25.34 13.51 -2.40
CA TYR A 565 -24.60 13.25 -3.64
C TYR A 565 -25.55 13.22 -4.87
N LYS A 566 -26.75 12.66 -4.73
CA LYS A 566 -27.75 12.57 -5.81
C LYS A 566 -28.22 13.93 -6.32
N LEU A 567 -28.26 14.96 -5.46
CA LEU A 567 -28.68 16.32 -5.82
C LEU A 567 -27.63 17.05 -6.66
N SER A 568 -26.34 16.84 -6.37
CA SER A 568 -25.23 17.45 -7.12
C SER A 568 -25.07 16.86 -8.52
N LEU A 569 -25.38 15.57 -8.71
CA LEU A 569 -25.20 14.85 -9.97
C LEU A 569 -26.22 15.16 -11.06
N LEU A 570 -27.41 15.63 -10.68
CA LEU A 570 -28.43 16.07 -11.65
C LEU A 570 -27.96 17.25 -12.52
N SER A 571 -26.85 17.92 -12.16
CA SER A 571 -26.31 19.09 -12.87
C SER A 571 -25.35 18.77 -14.04
N LEU A 572 -24.89 17.53 -14.19
CA LEU A 572 -23.83 17.15 -15.16
C LEU A 572 -24.30 16.16 -16.23
N SER A 573 -25.61 16.03 -16.43
CA SER A 573 -26.25 14.97 -17.21
C SER A 573 -25.86 14.97 -18.70
N PHE A 574 -24.71 14.39 -19.05
CA PHE A 574 -24.38 14.08 -20.44
C PHE A 574 -25.15 12.83 -20.89
N ARG A 575 -25.66 12.83 -22.13
CA ARG A 575 -26.22 11.61 -22.76
C ARG A 575 -25.11 10.56 -22.91
N GLN A 576 -25.48 9.28 -23.01
CA GLN A 576 -24.53 8.17 -23.14
C GLN A 576 -23.55 8.37 -24.31
N GLU A 577 -24.01 8.89 -25.45
CA GLU A 577 -23.12 9.20 -26.59
C GLU A 577 -22.08 10.27 -26.24
N GLY A 578 -22.45 11.24 -25.39
CA GLY A 578 -21.57 12.26 -24.82
C GLY A 578 -20.44 11.69 -23.99
N VAL A 579 -20.77 10.76 -23.10
CA VAL A 579 -19.80 10.11 -22.20
C VAL A 579 -18.79 9.27 -22.98
N GLU A 580 -19.24 8.49 -23.96
CA GLU A 580 -18.35 7.67 -24.78
C GLU A 580 -17.35 8.52 -25.56
N LEU A 581 -17.77 9.69 -26.04
CA LEU A 581 -16.86 10.60 -26.69
C LEU A 581 -15.91 11.29 -25.72
N LEU A 582 -16.36 11.69 -24.53
CA LEU A 582 -15.48 12.29 -23.51
C LEU A 582 -14.38 11.30 -23.08
N ASP A 583 -14.73 10.03 -22.90
CA ASP A 583 -13.75 8.98 -22.60
C ASP A 583 -12.77 8.78 -23.77
N HIS A 584 -13.26 8.84 -25.01
CA HIS A 584 -12.41 8.78 -26.20
C HIS A 584 -11.49 10.00 -26.30
N PHE A 585 -12.02 11.20 -26.09
CA PHE A 585 -11.28 12.47 -26.05
C PHE A 585 -10.13 12.41 -25.05
N LEU A 586 -10.41 11.99 -23.81
CA LEU A 586 -9.38 11.85 -22.78
C LEU A 586 -8.31 10.82 -23.14
N GLN A 587 -8.64 9.80 -23.94
CA GLN A 587 -7.68 8.79 -24.39
C GLN A 587 -6.81 9.28 -25.56
N THR A 588 -7.38 10.05 -26.49
CA THR A 588 -6.73 10.40 -27.76
C THR A 588 -6.16 11.81 -27.81
N VAL A 589 -6.60 12.71 -26.91
CA VAL A 589 -6.22 14.12 -26.99
C VAL A 589 -4.96 14.42 -26.21
N THR A 590 -4.04 15.08 -26.91
CA THR A 590 -2.90 15.80 -26.35
C THR A 590 -3.07 17.29 -26.61
N ILE A 591 -2.77 18.13 -25.63
CA ILE A 591 -2.76 19.59 -25.80
C ILE A 591 -1.32 20.03 -26.05
N GLU A 592 -1.08 20.70 -27.17
CA GLU A 592 0.23 21.22 -27.56
C GLU A 592 0.17 22.76 -27.54
N TYR A 593 1.15 23.42 -26.93
CA TYR A 593 1.15 24.88 -26.71
C TYR A 593 0.02 25.39 -25.80
N GLY A 594 -0.57 24.50 -24.98
CA GLY A 594 -1.67 24.86 -24.11
C GLY A 594 -1.21 25.58 -22.85
N LEU A 595 -1.99 26.58 -22.47
CA LEU A 595 -1.72 27.45 -21.35
C LEU A 595 -2.19 26.86 -20.04
N ARG A 596 -1.48 27.16 -18.96
CA ARG A 596 -1.95 26.92 -17.60
C ARG A 596 -3.24 27.71 -17.35
N LEU A 597 -4.40 27.05 -17.48
CA LEU A 597 -5.69 27.66 -17.13
C LEU A 597 -5.80 27.95 -15.62
N SER A 598 -4.84 27.51 -14.78
CA SER A 598 -4.83 27.68 -13.32
C SER A 598 -4.92 29.13 -12.85
N THR A 599 -4.67 30.12 -13.71
CA THR A 599 -4.78 31.54 -13.37
C THR A 599 -6.19 32.11 -13.56
N LEU A 600 -7.11 31.34 -14.15
CA LEU A 600 -8.50 31.73 -14.34
C LEU A 600 -9.33 31.50 -13.08
N PRO A 601 -10.34 32.35 -12.80
CA PRO A 601 -11.42 32.01 -11.89
C PRO A 601 -12.06 30.69 -12.31
N LEU A 602 -12.33 29.79 -11.35
CA LEU A 602 -12.84 28.45 -11.63
C LEU A 602 -14.10 28.44 -12.49
N LYS A 603 -15.03 29.38 -12.25
CA LYS A 603 -16.27 29.51 -13.03
C LYS A 603 -16.00 29.75 -14.51
N SER A 604 -15.08 30.66 -14.83
CA SER A 604 -14.67 30.95 -16.20
C SER A 604 -13.96 29.76 -16.85
N MET A 605 -13.16 29.02 -16.08
CA MET A 605 -12.50 27.80 -16.57
C MET A 605 -13.52 26.70 -16.92
N ARG A 606 -14.57 26.52 -16.09
CA ARG A 606 -15.67 25.56 -16.36
C ARG A 606 -16.36 25.84 -17.68
N GLN A 607 -16.73 27.09 -17.88
CA GLN A 607 -17.45 27.54 -19.08
C GLN A 607 -16.61 27.31 -20.33
N PHE A 608 -15.32 27.69 -20.28
CA PHE A 608 -14.39 27.49 -21.37
C PHE A 608 -14.17 26.01 -21.72
N VAL A 609 -13.95 25.17 -20.70
CA VAL A 609 -13.80 23.72 -20.89
C VAL A 609 -15.07 23.08 -21.44
N SER A 610 -16.23 23.40 -20.87
CA SER A 610 -17.53 22.91 -21.34
C SER A 610 -17.78 23.26 -22.81
N LEU A 611 -17.42 24.50 -23.19
CA LEU A 611 -17.50 24.96 -24.57
C LEU A 611 -16.58 24.16 -25.51
N ILE A 612 -15.31 23.99 -25.15
CA ILE A 612 -14.36 23.20 -25.95
C ILE A 612 -14.85 21.76 -26.12
N LEU A 613 -15.25 21.10 -25.03
CA LEU A 613 -15.72 19.72 -25.06
C LEU A 613 -16.97 19.58 -25.94
N THR A 614 -17.89 20.53 -25.83
CA THR A 614 -19.10 20.59 -26.66
C THR A 614 -18.77 20.72 -28.15
N LEU A 615 -17.82 21.61 -28.49
CA LEU A 615 -17.40 21.85 -29.87
C LEU A 615 -16.71 20.64 -30.46
N VAL A 616 -15.77 20.04 -29.71
CA VAL A 616 -15.12 18.79 -30.10
C VAL A 616 -16.15 17.67 -30.26
N TYR A 617 -17.15 17.63 -29.36
CA TYR A 617 -18.22 16.66 -29.42
C TYR A 617 -19.05 16.75 -30.69
N ASN A 618 -19.65 17.91 -30.94
CA ASN A 618 -20.48 18.12 -32.11
C ASN A 618 -19.68 17.97 -33.42
N ALA A 619 -18.43 18.45 -33.46
CA ALA A 619 -17.57 18.30 -34.62
C ALA A 619 -17.29 16.82 -34.94
N SER A 620 -17.00 16.00 -33.91
CA SER A 620 -16.73 14.57 -34.09
C SER A 620 -17.93 13.79 -34.63
N ILE A 621 -19.15 14.14 -34.20
CA ILE A 621 -20.40 13.53 -34.69
C ILE A 621 -20.61 13.85 -36.17
N ILE A 622 -20.47 15.14 -36.52
CA ILE A 622 -20.73 15.62 -37.89
C ILE A 622 -19.69 15.04 -38.87
N ARG A 623 -18.43 14.91 -38.44
CA ARG A 623 -17.30 14.53 -39.28
C ARG A 623 -16.95 13.04 -39.22
N LYS A 624 -17.49 12.29 -38.25
CA LYS A 624 -17.17 10.87 -37.97
C LYS A 624 -15.68 10.61 -37.74
N ALA A 625 -14.95 11.61 -37.24
CA ALA A 625 -13.53 11.53 -36.92
C ALA A 625 -13.26 12.23 -35.58
N PRO A 626 -12.49 11.61 -34.68
CA PRO A 626 -12.09 12.24 -33.43
C PRO A 626 -10.92 13.21 -33.67
N PHE A 627 -10.95 14.35 -32.99
CA PHE A 627 -9.81 15.26 -32.94
C PHE A 627 -8.87 14.77 -31.83
N THR A 628 -7.57 14.68 -32.11
CA THR A 628 -6.56 14.13 -31.20
C THR A 628 -5.57 15.18 -30.70
N ARG A 629 -5.68 16.41 -31.21
CA ARG A 629 -4.81 17.52 -30.82
C ARG A 629 -5.61 18.80 -30.61
N ILE A 630 -5.38 19.49 -29.50
CA ILE A 630 -5.86 20.86 -29.29
C ILE A 630 -4.65 21.79 -29.23
N VAL A 631 -4.70 22.87 -30.01
CA VAL A 631 -3.68 23.93 -30.03
C VAL A 631 -4.31 25.24 -29.60
N ILE A 632 -3.75 25.93 -28.61
CA ILE A 632 -4.22 27.25 -28.14
C ILE A 632 -3.15 28.28 -28.47
N GLU A 633 -3.47 29.27 -29.29
CA GLU A 633 -2.46 30.17 -29.87
C GLU A 633 -2.25 31.50 -29.12
N ASP A 634 -3.25 32.01 -28.38
CA ASP A 634 -3.17 33.32 -27.69
C ASP A 634 -3.67 33.27 -26.23
N GLN A 635 -2.75 33.49 -25.28
CA GLN A 635 -3.00 33.42 -23.85
C GLN A 635 -3.80 34.56 -23.25
N ALA A 636 -3.40 35.79 -23.60
CA ALA A 636 -3.95 36.96 -22.96
C ALA A 636 -5.42 37.12 -23.38
N LYS A 637 -5.73 36.77 -24.63
CA LYS A 637 -7.08 36.80 -25.14
C LYS A 637 -7.97 35.72 -24.54
N VAL A 638 -7.44 34.51 -24.29
CA VAL A 638 -8.20 33.47 -23.58
C VAL A 638 -8.68 33.95 -22.22
N LEU A 639 -7.79 34.60 -21.47
CA LEU A 639 -8.07 35.13 -20.15
C LEU A 639 -9.16 36.23 -20.18
N GLU A 640 -9.01 37.20 -21.08
CA GLU A 640 -9.93 38.34 -21.24
C GLU A 640 -11.36 37.88 -21.61
N VAL A 641 -11.46 36.91 -22.52
CA VAL A 641 -12.75 36.39 -22.98
C VAL A 641 -13.41 35.53 -21.90
N CYS A 642 -12.66 34.65 -21.23
CA CYS A 642 -13.19 33.84 -20.13
C CYS A 642 -13.74 34.69 -18.97
N GLN A 643 -13.19 35.90 -18.76
CA GLN A 643 -13.70 36.87 -17.79
C GLN A 643 -14.95 37.62 -18.26
N SER A 644 -15.22 37.66 -19.58
CA SER A 644 -16.36 38.35 -20.20
C SER A 644 -17.46 37.42 -20.71
N MET A 645 -17.32 36.10 -20.57
CA MET A 645 -18.34 35.12 -20.94
C MET A 645 -19.64 35.31 -20.11
N PRO A 646 -20.81 35.42 -20.74
CA PRO A 646 -22.09 35.52 -20.04
C PRO A 646 -22.40 34.24 -19.24
N GLU A 647 -23.13 34.37 -18.13
CA GLU A 647 -23.54 33.24 -17.28
C GLU A 647 -24.38 32.16 -18.00
N GLN A 648 -24.92 32.47 -19.18
CA GLN A 648 -25.88 31.65 -19.91
C GLN A 648 -25.26 30.46 -20.68
N PHE A 649 -23.93 30.38 -20.81
CA PHE A 649 -23.24 29.25 -21.48
C PHE A 649 -23.32 27.92 -20.71
N GLU A 650 -23.90 27.89 -19.51
CA GLU A 650 -24.14 26.66 -18.75
C GLU A 650 -25.41 25.90 -19.20
N GLN A 651 -26.27 26.47 -20.05
CA GLN A 651 -27.54 25.86 -20.44
C GLN A 651 -27.43 24.99 -21.71
N GLU A 652 -28.01 23.78 -21.67
CA GLU A 652 -28.09 22.78 -22.76
C GLU A 652 -28.52 23.38 -24.12
N GLU A 653 -29.32 24.45 -24.10
CA GLU A 653 -29.81 25.13 -25.31
C GLU A 653 -28.68 25.78 -26.14
N THR A 654 -27.55 26.14 -25.50
CA THR A 654 -26.38 26.72 -26.16
C THR A 654 -25.59 25.66 -26.93
N VAL A 655 -25.56 24.42 -26.43
CA VAL A 655 -24.85 23.27 -27.01
C VAL A 655 -25.46 22.84 -28.34
N GLU A 656 -26.79 22.78 -28.40
CA GLU A 656 -27.54 22.40 -29.61
C GLU A 656 -27.42 23.47 -30.70
N LYS A 657 -27.44 24.76 -30.30
CA LYS A 657 -27.21 25.90 -31.21
C LYS A 657 -25.78 25.93 -31.76
N LEU A 658 -24.77 25.60 -30.96
CA LEU A 658 -23.38 25.49 -31.42
C LEU A 658 -23.20 24.37 -32.46
N GLY A 659 -23.90 23.25 -32.29
CA GLY A 659 -23.92 22.15 -33.28
C GLY A 659 -24.44 22.57 -34.66
N LEU A 660 -25.42 23.49 -34.71
CA LEU A 660 -25.94 24.04 -35.97
C LEU A 660 -24.95 24.98 -36.70
N LEU A 661 -23.98 25.53 -35.97
CA LEU A 661 -22.98 26.45 -36.51
C LEU A 661 -21.77 25.71 -37.12
N ILE A 662 -21.50 24.48 -36.69
CA ILE A 662 -20.50 23.60 -37.32
C ILE A 662 -21.11 22.98 -38.58
N LYS A 663 -21.28 23.77 -39.65
CA LYS A 663 -21.75 23.26 -40.95
C LYS A 663 -20.61 22.53 -41.69
N LYS A 664 -20.97 21.60 -42.59
CA LYS A 664 -19.99 20.88 -43.45
C LYS A 664 -19.04 21.81 -44.22
N ASP A 665 -19.48 23.05 -44.50
CA ASP A 665 -18.78 23.97 -45.39
C ASP A 665 -17.83 24.97 -44.69
N THR A 666 -17.78 25.00 -43.34
CA THR A 666 -16.79 25.81 -42.63
C THR A 666 -16.03 24.97 -41.64
N ASN A 667 -14.70 24.98 -41.77
CA ASN A 667 -13.79 24.39 -40.80
C ASN A 667 -13.46 25.37 -39.67
N LYS A 668 -14.20 26.48 -39.58
CA LYS A 668 -13.97 27.60 -38.68
C LYS A 668 -15.27 27.99 -37.99
N LEU A 669 -15.20 28.23 -36.69
CA LEU A 669 -16.29 28.74 -35.89
C LEU A 669 -15.76 29.82 -34.95
N ASP A 670 -16.35 31.01 -35.03
CA ASP A 670 -16.10 32.04 -34.03
C ASP A 670 -17.08 31.86 -32.86
N VAL A 671 -16.55 31.64 -31.66
CA VAL A 671 -17.36 31.61 -30.44
C VAL A 671 -16.76 32.60 -29.44
N VAL A 672 -17.48 33.71 -29.22
CA VAL A 672 -17.13 34.73 -28.22
C VAL A 672 -15.72 35.29 -28.45
N GLY A 673 -15.31 35.52 -29.70
CA GLY A 673 -14.01 36.12 -30.01
C GLY A 673 -12.84 35.11 -30.08
N PHE A 674 -13.15 33.82 -30.10
CA PHE A 674 -12.21 32.75 -30.43
C PHE A 674 -12.55 32.13 -31.77
N LEU A 675 -11.55 32.03 -32.63
CA LEU A 675 -11.63 31.24 -33.84
C LEU A 675 -11.24 29.79 -33.53
N PHE A 676 -12.23 28.91 -33.56
CA PHE A 676 -12.06 27.46 -33.51
C PHE A 676 -11.90 26.96 -34.95
N GLU A 677 -10.70 26.53 -35.32
CA GLU A 677 -10.39 25.94 -36.62
C GLU A 677 -10.18 24.42 -36.48
N LEU A 678 -11.06 23.66 -37.14
CA LEU A 678 -11.01 22.21 -37.25
C LEU A 678 -10.17 21.83 -38.47
N ASP A 679 -9.10 21.08 -38.26
CA ASP A 679 -8.29 20.51 -39.33
C ASP A 679 -8.44 18.99 -39.32
N ASP A 680 -9.24 18.48 -40.27
CA ASP A 680 -9.49 17.06 -40.46
C ASP A 680 -8.23 16.31 -40.94
N THR A 681 -7.30 17.00 -41.63
CA THR A 681 -6.07 16.37 -42.13
C THR A 681 -5.01 16.18 -41.07
N THR A 682 -4.91 17.13 -40.13
CA THR A 682 -3.98 17.03 -39.00
C THR A 682 -4.65 16.58 -37.71
N THR A 683 -5.96 16.26 -37.74
CA THR A 683 -6.77 15.87 -36.58
C THR A 683 -6.68 16.87 -35.42
N THR A 684 -6.57 18.16 -35.76
CA THR A 684 -6.25 19.24 -34.82
C THR A 684 -7.41 20.22 -34.71
N LEU A 685 -7.83 20.54 -33.48
CA LEU A 685 -8.62 21.73 -33.19
C LEU A 685 -7.68 22.86 -32.76
N ARG A 686 -7.54 23.87 -33.61
CA ARG A 686 -6.79 25.09 -33.31
C ARG A 686 -7.75 26.13 -32.76
N ILE A 687 -7.36 26.75 -31.64
CA ILE A 687 -8.10 27.81 -30.96
C ILE A 687 -7.21 29.05 -31.00
N SER A 688 -7.62 30.06 -31.75
CA SER A 688 -6.90 31.32 -31.88
C SER A 688 -7.82 32.50 -31.59
N ALA A 689 -7.23 33.68 -31.42
CA ALA A 689 -8.02 34.90 -31.32
C ALA A 689 -8.79 35.11 -32.63
N SER A 690 -10.09 35.38 -32.54
CA SER A 690 -10.84 35.88 -33.69
C SER A 690 -10.39 37.31 -34.01
N SER A 691 -10.36 37.62 -35.31
CA SER A 691 -9.87 38.91 -35.86
C SER A 691 -10.83 40.06 -35.62
#